data_AF-A0A1Y6K7P9-F1
#
_entry.id   AF-A0A1Y6K7P9-F1
#
_cell.length_a   1.000
_cell.length_b   1.000
_cell.length_c   1.000
_cell.angle_alpha   90.00
_cell.angle_beta   90.00
_cell.angle_gamma   90.00
#
_symmetry.space_group_name_H-M   'P 1'
#
loop_
_entity.id
_entity.type
_entity.pdbx_description
1 polymer ?
#
loop_
_entity_poly.entity_id
_entity_poly.type
_entity_poly.pdbx_seq_one_letter_code
_entity_poly.pdbx_strand_id
1 'polypeptide(L)'
;MKRLRAVPRWFARRFGYARVICLLLLIAFAALRVADPALVQELRLRTFDNFQALSPRVKTIRPVTIVDIDEKSVADPKLGQWPWPRTRIAEIVDRLTELGALVIAFDVVFAEPDRLNPALAAETFPNLDEATREKLKALPSNDQVLADAVRRSRVVLGETASRDVRAEPDKTLPETGFAELGDPVPFMEPFPGLLRNVPLIEHAAAGRGLFTIEPERDGIVRRVPMVMRAQDVKMLALSFETLRVVAGVDTVRVKADTGGITSIGFGPLQIPTDGNAKIWVHYANHDPSIYVSAIDVLEGRVPPEKIARKLILIGPSAIGLSDIKTTPVYAAMPGVEVHAQVLESVLTGSILTRPYWGIVVEFFGAVLLGLLVIVFAPRLGAVTLVLVGAVFASALLGVSWYFYKQHRILIDFTYPMLSTTSVYLTLIFASFIREQQQRREIRGWFAQYMSPVLVEQLAQSPEKLVLGGEEREMTIMFSDVRGFTSISESYKHDPQGLTALMNRFLTPLTDAIIARKGYVDKYMGDAIMAFWNAPLDDREHHLNACTAALDMLDRIDEVNREREQEAAHGGHVYIPLNVGIGLNTGIGVVGNMGSELKKNYSVLGDSVNLASRLEGQTKEYGFPIIVGAATAMAVKDRLAILELDFIMVKGKTEPEVIYAITGREDVMYSERFQLLRNLTIEMLAAYRSRDWDEALAAIARGRKKDEAKELAKLFDLYEERIRAYQQNPPPDNWNGAHALTSK
;
A
#
# COMPACT_ATOMS: atom_id res chain seq x y z
N MET A 1 17.83 -1.32 31.89
CA MET A 1 16.84 -1.06 30.82
C MET A 1 15.41 -1.37 31.28
N LYS A 2 14.84 -0.56 32.18
CA LYS A 2 13.41 -0.62 32.56
C LYS A 2 12.97 0.77 33.01
N ARG A 3 12.43 1.58 32.09
CA ARG A 3 11.58 2.75 32.37
C ARG A 3 11.18 3.39 31.03
N LEU A 4 10.09 2.90 30.43
CA LEU A 4 9.38 3.57 29.34
C LEU A 4 7.97 2.95 29.20
N ARG A 5 7.18 2.93 30.28
CA ARG A 5 5.73 2.64 30.20
C ARG A 5 4.98 3.37 31.29
N ALA A 6 4.61 4.61 30.99
CA ALA A 6 3.50 5.30 31.65
C ALA A 6 2.94 6.37 30.71
N VAL A 7 2.37 5.94 29.57
CA VAL A 7 1.41 6.81 28.87
C VAL A 7 0.09 6.68 29.64
N PRO A 8 -0.50 7.78 30.15
CA PRO A 8 -1.71 7.71 30.95
C PRO A 8 -2.85 7.05 30.15
N ARG A 9 -3.54 6.07 30.74
CA ARG A 9 -4.66 5.33 30.12
C ARG A 9 -5.80 6.25 29.59
N TRP A 10 -5.87 7.49 30.09
CA TRP A 10 -6.76 8.55 29.58
C TRP A 10 -6.36 9.03 28.18
N PHE A 11 -5.06 9.17 27.90
CA PHE A 11 -4.53 9.59 26.61
C PHE A 11 -4.77 8.51 25.54
N ALA A 12 -4.54 7.24 25.86
CA ALA A 12 -4.76 6.11 24.95
C ALA A 12 -6.25 5.87 24.59
N ARG A 13 -7.19 6.24 25.47
CA ARG A 13 -8.64 6.13 25.21
C ARG A 13 -9.19 7.26 24.32
N ARG A 14 -8.59 8.46 24.32
CA ARG A 14 -9.08 9.63 23.57
C ARG A 14 -8.22 9.97 22.34
N PHE A 15 -6.93 9.64 22.39
CA PHE A 15 -5.95 9.68 21.29
C PHE A 15 -5.46 8.24 21.03
N GLY A 16 -6.10 7.54 20.10
CA GLY A 16 -5.58 6.27 19.61
C GLY A 16 -4.17 6.45 19.04
N TYR A 17 -3.29 5.45 19.20
CA TYR A 17 -1.90 5.48 18.71
C TYR A 17 -1.76 5.96 17.25
N ALA A 18 -2.76 5.68 16.41
CA ALA A 18 -2.86 6.18 15.03
C ALA A 18 -2.76 7.71 14.90
N ARG A 19 -3.40 8.47 15.79
CA ARG A 19 -3.36 9.95 15.76
C ARG A 19 -1.98 10.49 16.10
N VAL A 20 -1.28 9.85 17.04
CA VAL A 20 0.08 10.24 17.41
C VAL A 20 1.03 10.00 16.23
N ILE A 21 0.92 8.84 15.56
CA ILE A 21 1.70 8.55 14.35
C ILE A 21 1.41 9.58 13.26
N CYS A 22 0.14 9.94 13.04
CA CYS A 22 -0.22 10.94 12.04
C CYS A 22 0.29 12.35 12.37
N LEU A 23 0.30 12.74 13.65
CA LEU A 23 0.89 14.00 14.09
C LEU A 23 2.40 14.02 13.88
N LEU A 24 3.10 12.93 14.22
CA LEU A 24 4.54 12.80 13.95
C LEU A 24 4.84 12.84 12.45
N LEU A 25 4.00 12.18 11.64
CA LEU A 25 4.12 12.21 10.18
C LEU A 25 3.91 13.63 9.64
N LEU A 26 2.91 14.37 10.15
CA LEU A 26 2.67 15.75 9.75
C LEU A 26 3.83 16.67 10.14
N ILE A 27 4.43 16.48 11.32
CA ILE A 27 5.64 17.20 11.74
C ILE A 27 6.81 16.85 10.82
N ALA A 28 6.97 15.59 10.42
CA ALA A 28 8.00 15.17 9.47
C ALA A 28 7.82 15.83 8.10
N PHE A 29 6.58 15.88 7.58
CA PHE A 29 6.29 16.62 6.35
C PHE A 29 6.57 18.12 6.50
N ALA A 30 6.20 18.73 7.63
CA ALA A 30 6.49 20.14 7.89
C ALA A 30 8.01 20.40 7.88
N ALA A 31 8.80 19.57 8.56
CA ALA A 31 10.26 19.62 8.52
C ALA A 31 10.81 19.44 7.09
N LEU A 32 10.26 18.49 6.33
CA LEU A 32 10.63 18.25 4.93
C LEU A 32 10.39 19.49 4.06
N ARG A 33 9.32 20.25 4.29
CA ARG A 33 9.01 21.48 3.55
C ARG A 33 9.92 22.64 3.87
N VAL A 34 10.36 22.72 5.13
CA VAL A 34 11.34 23.70 5.59
C VAL A 34 12.73 23.38 5.01
N ALA A 35 13.10 22.10 4.97
CA ALA A 35 14.35 21.66 4.35
C ALA A 35 14.34 21.78 2.81
N ASP A 36 13.16 21.68 2.18
CA ASP A 36 12.91 21.78 0.73
C ASP A 36 13.97 21.05 -0.13
N PRO A 37 14.21 19.74 0.08
CA PRO A 37 15.26 19.02 -0.66
C PRO A 37 14.92 18.92 -2.15
N ALA A 38 15.95 18.67 -2.97
CA ALA A 38 15.85 18.69 -4.44
C ALA A 38 14.67 17.89 -5.00
N LEU A 39 14.36 16.72 -4.44
CA LEU A 39 13.23 15.88 -4.88
C LEU A 39 11.87 16.59 -4.72
N VAL A 40 11.68 17.33 -3.63
CA VAL A 40 10.43 18.07 -3.36
C VAL A 40 10.34 19.28 -4.29
N GLN A 41 11.45 19.95 -4.53
CA GLN A 41 11.52 21.05 -5.50
C GLN A 41 11.15 20.56 -6.90
N GLU A 42 11.73 19.45 -7.34
CA GLU A 42 11.51 18.86 -8.67
C GLU A 42 10.04 18.49 -8.91
N LEU A 43 9.38 17.86 -7.93
CA LEU A 43 7.95 17.53 -8.04
C LEU A 43 7.09 18.79 -8.23
N ARG A 44 7.40 19.86 -7.49
CA ARG A 44 6.74 21.16 -7.63
C ARG A 44 7.00 21.79 -8.99
N LEU A 45 8.24 21.78 -9.47
CA LEU A 45 8.62 22.35 -10.76
C LEU A 45 7.89 21.66 -11.91
N ARG A 46 7.82 20.33 -11.91
CA ARG A 46 7.07 19.55 -12.91
C ARG A 46 5.60 19.89 -12.95
N THR A 47 4.98 20.15 -11.79
CA THR A 47 3.60 20.62 -11.74
C THR A 47 3.43 21.94 -12.47
N PHE A 48 4.36 22.89 -12.28
CA PHE A 48 4.33 24.18 -12.97
C PHE A 48 4.58 24.04 -14.48
N ASP A 49 5.42 23.08 -14.88
CA ASP A 49 5.63 22.79 -16.30
C ASP A 49 4.37 22.23 -16.95
N ASN A 50 3.69 21.30 -16.27
CA ASN A 50 2.41 20.78 -16.74
C ASN A 50 1.37 21.89 -16.90
N PHE A 51 1.38 22.89 -16.02
CA PHE A 51 0.49 24.05 -16.17
C PHE A 51 0.77 24.85 -17.44
N GLN A 52 2.06 25.10 -17.72
CA GLN A 52 2.47 25.79 -18.94
C GLN A 52 2.22 24.95 -20.19
N ALA A 53 2.45 23.63 -20.15
CA ALA A 53 2.19 22.75 -21.28
C ALA A 53 0.69 22.64 -21.61
N LEU A 54 -0.18 22.59 -20.60
CA LEU A 54 -1.64 22.50 -20.77
C LEU A 54 -2.27 23.84 -21.18
N SER A 55 -1.75 24.95 -20.69
CA SER A 55 -2.24 26.28 -20.98
C SER A 55 -1.07 27.24 -21.18
N PRO A 56 -0.38 27.15 -22.33
CA PRO A 56 0.74 28.03 -22.64
C PRO A 56 0.25 29.46 -22.87
N ARG A 57 1.18 30.42 -22.82
CA ARG A 57 0.88 31.81 -23.13
C ARG A 57 0.39 31.95 -24.57
N VAL A 58 -0.68 32.69 -24.78
CA VAL A 58 -1.17 33.05 -26.11
C VAL A 58 -0.44 34.30 -26.60
N LYS A 59 0.23 34.21 -27.76
CA LYS A 59 0.91 35.35 -28.40
C LYS A 59 -0.12 36.32 -28.98
N THR A 60 -0.31 37.48 -28.34
CA THR A 60 -1.22 38.54 -28.82
C THR A 60 -0.51 39.59 -29.67
N ILE A 61 0.76 39.86 -29.37
CA ILE A 61 1.62 40.80 -30.09
C ILE A 61 2.96 40.15 -30.41
N ARG A 62 3.64 40.60 -31.48
CA ARG A 62 4.96 40.12 -31.89
C ARG A 62 5.96 41.29 -31.94
N PRO A 63 6.38 41.82 -30.77
CA PRO A 63 7.25 42.98 -30.69
C PRO A 63 8.70 42.66 -31.09
N VAL A 64 9.07 41.38 -31.12
CA VAL A 64 10.41 40.89 -31.44
C VAL A 64 10.41 40.25 -32.83
N THR A 65 11.50 40.43 -33.57
CA THR A 65 11.80 39.66 -34.78
C THR A 65 13.23 39.15 -34.70
N ILE A 66 13.38 37.86 -34.98
CA ILE A 66 14.66 37.15 -34.94
C ILE A 66 15.21 37.16 -36.36
N VAL A 67 16.36 37.80 -36.53
CA VAL A 67 17.18 37.71 -37.73
C VAL A 67 18.09 36.51 -37.55
N ASP A 68 17.79 35.47 -38.29
CA ASP A 68 18.28 34.13 -38.02
C ASP A 68 19.53 33.82 -38.83
N ILE A 69 20.56 33.32 -38.15
CA ILE A 69 21.70 32.66 -38.78
C ILE A 69 21.27 31.21 -39.00
N ASP A 70 20.41 31.03 -39.99
CA ASP A 70 19.81 29.75 -40.38
C ASP A 70 20.65 29.01 -41.42
N GLU A 71 20.28 27.76 -41.71
CA GLU A 71 20.93 26.95 -42.75
C GLU A 71 20.92 27.64 -44.13
N LYS A 72 19.85 28.38 -44.43
CA LYS A 72 19.74 29.16 -45.66
C LYS A 72 20.81 30.24 -45.76
N SER A 73 21.07 30.97 -44.67
CA SER A 73 22.07 32.04 -44.63
C SER A 73 23.49 31.49 -44.57
N VAL A 74 23.72 30.39 -43.85
CA VAL A 74 25.04 29.73 -43.76
C VAL A 74 25.45 29.10 -45.10
N ALA A 75 24.49 28.56 -45.86
CA ALA A 75 24.75 27.97 -47.17
C ALA A 75 24.87 29.00 -48.31
N ASP A 76 24.51 30.27 -48.11
CA ASP A 76 24.50 31.26 -49.18
C ASP A 76 25.91 31.79 -49.51
N PRO A 77 26.38 31.66 -50.77
CA PRO A 77 27.71 32.13 -51.17
C PRO A 77 27.96 33.64 -50.96
N LYS A 78 26.92 34.48 -50.89
CA LYS A 78 27.08 35.94 -50.72
C LYS A 78 27.56 36.33 -49.33
N LEU A 79 27.15 35.57 -48.32
CA LEU A 79 27.60 35.74 -46.93
C LEU A 79 28.94 35.02 -46.69
N GLY A 80 29.20 33.94 -47.45
CA GLY A 80 30.42 33.15 -47.35
C GLY A 80 30.43 32.25 -46.12
N GLN A 81 31.60 31.71 -45.78
CA GLN A 81 31.74 30.75 -44.68
C GLN A 81 31.58 31.43 -43.31
N TRP A 82 30.73 30.88 -42.46
CA TRP A 82 30.63 31.29 -41.05
C TRP A 82 31.93 31.03 -40.26
N PRO A 83 32.31 31.86 -39.27
CA PRO A 83 31.78 33.19 -38.97
C PRO A 83 31.96 34.18 -40.13
N TRP A 84 30.90 34.93 -40.43
CA TRP A 84 30.91 35.89 -41.54
C TRP A 84 31.84 37.09 -41.25
N PRO A 85 32.38 37.73 -42.30
CA PRO A 85 33.20 38.92 -42.15
C PRO A 85 32.42 40.05 -41.48
N ARG A 86 33.09 40.87 -40.66
CA ARG A 86 32.43 41.97 -39.92
C ARG A 86 31.80 43.00 -40.83
N THR A 87 32.30 43.14 -42.05
CA THR A 87 31.68 43.97 -43.11
C THR A 87 30.28 43.47 -43.49
N ARG A 88 30.04 42.15 -43.57
CA ARG A 88 28.70 41.59 -43.84
C ARG A 88 27.75 41.79 -42.66
N ILE A 89 28.26 41.63 -41.43
CA ILE A 89 27.48 41.93 -40.23
C ILE A 89 27.11 43.43 -40.19
N ALA A 90 28.05 44.31 -40.54
CA ALA A 90 27.82 45.75 -40.62
C ALA A 90 26.73 46.10 -41.65
N GLU A 91 26.77 45.49 -42.85
CA GLU A 91 25.72 45.65 -43.87
C GLU A 91 24.34 45.20 -43.36
N ILE A 92 24.26 44.07 -42.64
CA ILE A 92 23.01 43.63 -42.01
C ILE A 92 22.52 44.65 -40.99
N VAL A 93 23.40 45.17 -40.13
CA VAL A 93 23.06 46.20 -39.14
C VAL A 93 22.54 47.47 -39.82
N ASP A 94 23.25 47.98 -40.83
CA ASP A 94 22.85 49.18 -41.58
C ASP A 94 21.47 48.96 -42.26
N ARG A 95 21.23 47.80 -42.87
CA ARG A 95 19.93 47.46 -43.48
C ARG A 95 18.79 47.41 -42.47
N LEU A 96 19.01 46.80 -41.30
CA LEU A 96 17.99 46.75 -40.24
C LEU A 96 17.67 48.14 -39.71
N THR A 97 18.68 49.00 -39.60
CA THR A 97 18.51 50.40 -39.20
C THR A 97 17.76 51.19 -40.26
N GLU A 98 18.07 51.03 -41.56
CA GLU A 98 17.33 51.62 -42.68
C GLU A 98 15.85 51.20 -42.70
N LEU A 99 15.58 49.93 -42.38
CA LEU A 99 14.22 49.38 -42.29
C LEU A 99 13.45 49.82 -41.02
N GLY A 100 14.10 50.57 -40.11
CA GLY A 100 13.45 51.17 -38.94
C GLY A 100 13.36 50.26 -37.71
N ALA A 101 14.35 49.38 -37.49
CA ALA A 101 14.51 48.64 -36.24
C ALA A 101 14.63 49.60 -35.03
N LEU A 102 13.98 49.30 -33.90
CA LEU A 102 14.08 50.13 -32.68
C LEU A 102 15.41 49.93 -31.95
N VAL A 103 15.87 48.68 -31.94
CA VAL A 103 17.10 48.21 -31.32
C VAL A 103 17.50 46.91 -31.99
N ILE A 104 18.80 46.67 -32.09
CA ILE A 104 19.37 45.43 -32.62
C ILE A 104 20.21 44.82 -31.51
N ALA A 105 19.89 43.60 -31.10
CA ALA A 105 20.60 42.90 -30.04
C ALA A 105 21.22 41.62 -30.61
N PHE A 106 22.51 41.42 -30.34
CA PHE A 106 23.23 40.23 -30.79
C PHE A 106 23.22 39.15 -29.71
N ASP A 107 22.72 37.97 -30.04
CA ASP A 107 22.86 36.73 -29.27
C ASP A 107 24.06 35.91 -29.77
N VAL A 108 25.16 36.62 -30.02
CA VAL A 108 26.45 36.10 -30.46
C VAL A 108 27.55 37.00 -29.89
N VAL A 109 28.75 36.44 -29.70
CA VAL A 109 29.90 37.17 -29.20
C VAL A 109 31.00 37.29 -30.26
N PHE A 110 31.58 38.47 -30.37
CA PHE A 110 32.68 38.80 -31.29
C PHE A 110 34.01 38.83 -30.54
N ALA A 111 34.41 37.68 -29.97
CA ALA A 111 35.53 37.59 -29.03
C ALA A 111 36.91 37.81 -29.64
N GLU A 112 37.05 37.56 -30.93
CA GLU A 112 38.31 37.65 -31.66
C GLU A 112 38.21 38.67 -32.81
N PRO A 113 39.33 39.34 -33.16
CA PRO A 113 39.40 40.20 -34.33
C PRO A 113 39.00 39.44 -35.61
N ASP A 114 38.43 40.15 -36.57
CA ASP A 114 38.09 39.54 -37.86
C ASP A 114 39.34 38.94 -38.53
N ARG A 115 39.31 37.63 -38.82
CA ARG A 115 40.36 36.92 -39.55
C ARG A 115 40.64 37.51 -40.94
N LEU A 116 39.66 38.19 -41.53
CA LEU A 116 39.78 38.88 -42.82
C LEU A 116 40.12 40.37 -42.67
N ASN A 117 40.49 40.83 -41.47
CA ASN A 117 40.99 42.20 -41.31
C ASN A 117 42.15 42.44 -42.28
N PRO A 118 42.15 43.52 -43.08
CA PRO A 118 43.14 43.72 -44.13
C PRO A 118 44.60 43.70 -43.63
N ALA A 119 44.87 44.25 -42.44
CA ALA A 119 46.18 44.20 -41.81
C ALA A 119 46.63 42.78 -41.44
N LEU A 120 45.73 41.98 -40.85
CA LEU A 120 46.00 40.58 -40.47
C LEU A 120 46.12 39.68 -41.71
N ALA A 121 45.27 39.90 -42.71
CA ALA A 121 45.33 39.21 -43.99
C ALA A 121 46.65 39.47 -44.71
N ALA A 122 47.15 40.72 -44.68
CA ALA A 122 48.45 41.07 -45.24
C ALA A 122 49.58 40.23 -44.63
N GLU A 123 49.52 39.94 -43.32
CA GLU A 123 50.50 39.10 -42.61
C GLU A 123 50.31 37.61 -42.85
N THR A 124 49.07 37.15 -43.06
CA THR A 124 48.72 35.73 -43.17
C THR A 124 49.04 35.12 -44.54
N PHE A 125 48.96 35.90 -45.63
CA PHE A 125 49.24 35.38 -46.98
C PHE A 125 50.76 35.36 -47.27
N PRO A 126 51.38 34.17 -47.47
CA PRO A 126 52.84 34.02 -47.48
C PRO A 126 53.54 34.63 -48.70
N ASN A 127 52.85 34.84 -49.82
CA ASN A 127 53.44 35.23 -51.11
C ASN A 127 52.99 36.61 -51.62
N LEU A 128 52.62 37.54 -50.72
CA LEU A 128 52.28 38.91 -51.11
C LEU A 128 53.53 39.78 -51.29
N ASP A 129 53.59 40.56 -52.37
CA ASP A 129 54.60 41.59 -52.57
C ASP A 129 54.42 42.76 -51.58
N GLU A 130 55.51 43.49 -51.30
CA GLU A 130 55.52 44.54 -50.28
C GLU A 130 54.57 45.70 -50.60
N ALA A 131 54.42 46.04 -51.88
CA ALA A 131 53.50 47.12 -52.27
C ALA A 131 52.04 46.72 -52.05
N THR A 132 51.68 45.45 -52.30
CA THR A 132 50.35 44.92 -52.00
C THR A 132 50.13 44.77 -50.49
N ARG A 133 51.15 44.37 -49.72
CA ARG A 133 51.10 44.31 -48.25
C ARG A 133 50.77 45.68 -47.64
N GLU A 134 51.45 46.73 -48.08
CA GLU A 134 51.20 48.09 -47.60
C GLU A 134 49.85 48.63 -48.05
N LYS A 135 49.39 48.31 -49.28
CA LYS A 135 48.03 48.63 -49.72
C LYS A 135 46.96 47.96 -48.86
N LEU A 136 47.15 46.70 -48.47
CA LEU A 136 46.21 45.98 -47.61
C LEU A 136 46.18 46.57 -46.19
N LYS A 137 47.33 46.89 -45.61
CA LYS A 137 47.39 47.54 -44.28
C LYS A 137 46.73 48.92 -44.26
N ALA A 138 46.71 49.62 -45.38
CA ALA A 138 46.05 50.93 -45.51
C ALA A 138 44.52 50.85 -45.60
N LEU A 139 43.94 49.67 -45.84
CA LEU A 139 42.49 49.49 -45.86
C LEU A 139 41.91 49.52 -44.43
N PRO A 140 40.65 49.98 -44.26
CA PRO A 140 40.02 50.02 -42.96
C PRO A 140 39.86 48.61 -42.36
N SER A 141 40.04 48.50 -41.05
CA SER A 141 39.75 47.27 -40.30
C SER A 141 38.27 46.89 -40.44
N ASN A 142 37.98 45.61 -40.67
CA ASN A 142 36.60 45.13 -40.73
C ASN A 142 35.89 45.31 -39.38
N ASP A 143 36.62 45.14 -38.26
CA ASP A 143 36.09 45.43 -36.93
C ASP A 143 35.74 46.92 -36.76
N GLN A 144 36.50 47.83 -37.39
CA GLN A 144 36.17 49.26 -37.42
C GLN A 144 34.90 49.52 -38.23
N VAL A 145 34.74 48.87 -39.39
CA VAL A 145 33.53 48.99 -40.21
C VAL A 145 32.28 48.59 -39.42
N LEU A 146 32.35 47.47 -38.67
CA LEU A 146 31.24 47.08 -37.81
C LEU A 146 31.05 48.03 -36.63
N ALA A 147 32.13 48.46 -35.97
CA ALA A 147 32.04 49.45 -34.89
C ALA A 147 31.35 50.75 -35.36
N ASP A 148 31.60 51.19 -36.59
CA ASP A 148 30.95 52.38 -37.15
C ASP A 148 29.46 52.16 -37.45
N ALA A 149 29.07 50.98 -37.96
CA ALA A 149 27.66 50.62 -38.14
C ALA A 149 26.90 50.49 -36.81
N VAL A 150 27.56 49.88 -35.82
CA VAL A 150 27.08 49.78 -34.43
C VAL A 150 26.87 51.17 -33.83
N ARG A 151 27.81 52.11 -34.00
CA ARG A 151 27.72 53.48 -33.45
C ARG A 151 26.58 54.30 -34.05
N ARG A 152 26.25 54.07 -35.33
CA ARG A 152 25.13 54.75 -36.01
C ARG A 152 23.75 54.22 -35.60
N SER A 153 23.71 53.07 -34.92
CA SER A 153 22.50 52.31 -34.65
C SER A 153 22.35 52.07 -33.14
N ARG A 154 21.14 51.72 -32.67
CA ARG A 154 20.95 51.31 -31.27
C ARG A 154 21.24 49.83 -31.15
N VAL A 155 22.52 49.48 -30.95
CA VAL A 155 22.95 48.08 -30.86
C VAL A 155 23.27 47.70 -29.42
N VAL A 156 22.76 46.55 -28.99
CA VAL A 156 23.18 45.86 -27.77
C VAL A 156 24.02 44.66 -28.15
N LEU A 157 25.25 44.60 -27.64
CA LEU A 157 26.11 43.45 -27.87
C LEU A 157 25.88 42.38 -26.82
N GLY A 158 25.81 41.14 -27.28
CA GLY A 158 25.79 39.97 -26.44
C GLY A 158 27.16 39.66 -25.88
N GLU A 159 27.19 39.27 -24.60
CA GLU A 159 28.34 38.71 -23.93
C GLU A 159 27.91 37.46 -23.16
N THR A 160 28.85 36.57 -22.88
CA THR A 160 28.55 35.39 -22.05
C THR A 160 29.42 35.38 -20.81
N ALA A 161 28.77 35.28 -19.66
CA ALA A 161 29.41 34.96 -18.42
C ALA A 161 29.86 33.49 -18.44
N SER A 162 30.99 33.19 -17.80
CA SER A 162 31.58 31.85 -17.79
C SER A 162 32.21 31.54 -16.44
N ARG A 163 32.18 30.25 -16.07
CA ARG A 163 32.87 29.74 -14.88
C ARG A 163 34.32 29.34 -15.16
N ASP A 164 34.64 29.07 -16.43
CA ASP A 164 35.91 28.49 -16.85
C ASP A 164 36.86 29.52 -17.48
N VAL A 165 36.31 30.57 -18.09
CA VAL A 165 37.11 31.66 -18.68
C VAL A 165 37.51 32.62 -17.56
N ARG A 166 38.78 33.00 -17.49
CA ARG A 166 39.25 34.11 -16.63
C ARG A 166 39.93 35.13 -17.51
N ALA A 167 39.19 36.17 -17.88
CA ALA A 167 39.75 37.36 -18.54
C ALA A 167 40.06 38.43 -17.49
N GLU A 168 40.95 39.37 -17.81
CA GLU A 168 41.15 40.55 -16.96
C GLU A 168 39.97 41.52 -17.12
N PRO A 169 39.50 42.18 -16.03
CA PRO A 169 38.46 43.18 -16.13
C PRO A 169 38.99 44.43 -16.84
N ASP A 170 38.42 44.76 -17.99
CA ASP A 170 38.65 46.06 -18.63
C ASP A 170 37.75 47.12 -17.99
N LYS A 171 38.39 48.03 -17.23
CA LYS A 171 37.77 49.11 -16.47
C LYS A 171 37.47 50.36 -17.30
N THR A 172 37.88 50.39 -18.58
CA THR A 172 37.67 51.55 -19.46
C THR A 172 36.26 51.58 -20.06
N LEU A 173 35.53 50.48 -19.93
CA LEU A 173 34.24 50.29 -20.59
C LEU A 173 33.08 50.87 -19.77
N PRO A 174 32.05 51.42 -20.44
CA PRO A 174 30.93 52.07 -19.78
C PRO A 174 30.10 51.04 -18.99
N GLU A 175 29.96 51.27 -17.69
CA GLU A 175 29.10 50.48 -16.81
C GLU A 175 27.67 51.02 -16.78
N THR A 176 26.69 50.12 -16.65
CA THR A 176 25.28 50.52 -16.46
C THR A 176 25.09 51.06 -15.04
N GLY A 177 24.36 52.17 -14.89
CA GLY A 177 24.04 52.72 -13.57
C GLY A 177 23.03 51.84 -12.82
N PHE A 178 23.25 51.61 -11.53
CA PHE A 178 22.32 50.90 -10.66
C PHE A 178 21.89 51.78 -9.47
N ALA A 179 20.59 51.97 -9.32
CA ALA A 179 19.96 52.57 -8.15
C ALA A 179 19.37 51.48 -7.26
N GLU A 180 19.95 51.27 -6.10
CA GLU A 180 19.70 50.09 -5.26
C GLU A 180 18.93 50.47 -3.99
N LEU A 181 17.91 49.69 -3.69
CA LEU A 181 17.20 49.73 -2.41
C LEU A 181 17.46 48.39 -1.70
N GLY A 182 18.25 48.41 -0.64
CA GLY A 182 18.81 47.20 -0.01
C GLY A 182 20.17 46.79 -0.63
N ASP A 183 20.68 45.62 -0.25
CA ASP A 183 21.92 45.05 -0.81
C ASP A 183 21.60 43.86 -1.73
N PRO A 184 21.57 44.05 -3.06
CA PRO A 184 21.23 42.99 -4.01
C PRO A 184 22.42 42.08 -4.35
N VAL A 185 23.66 42.50 -4.09
CA VAL A 185 24.87 41.82 -4.57
C VAL A 185 25.00 40.36 -4.10
N PRO A 186 24.70 40.01 -2.83
CA PRO A 186 24.78 38.62 -2.35
C PRO A 186 23.86 37.66 -3.07
N PHE A 187 22.79 38.16 -3.71
CA PHE A 187 21.77 37.35 -4.36
C PHE A 187 21.94 37.27 -5.88
N MET A 188 22.82 38.08 -6.46
CA MET A 188 23.15 37.99 -7.89
C MET A 188 24.03 36.78 -8.16
N GLU A 189 23.74 36.05 -9.23
CA GLU A 189 24.52 34.88 -9.63
C GLU A 189 25.95 35.28 -10.00
N PRO A 190 26.98 34.73 -9.32
CA PRO A 190 28.36 35.13 -9.54
C PRO A 190 29.04 34.28 -10.61
N PHE A 191 29.69 34.95 -11.55
CA PHE A 191 30.53 34.35 -12.57
C PHE A 191 31.96 34.93 -12.49
N PRO A 192 32.99 34.09 -12.37
CA PRO A 192 34.38 34.53 -12.31
C PRO A 192 34.89 35.09 -13.65
N GLY A 193 34.21 34.75 -14.75
CA GLY A 193 34.62 35.03 -16.11
C GLY A 193 33.57 35.75 -16.94
N LEU A 194 34.06 36.46 -17.95
CA LEU A 194 33.26 37.10 -18.98
C LEU A 194 33.97 36.91 -20.33
N LEU A 195 33.28 36.32 -21.31
CA LEU A 195 33.69 36.29 -22.70
C LEU A 195 33.07 37.50 -23.40
N ARG A 196 33.96 38.40 -23.83
CA ARG A 196 33.63 39.75 -24.29
C ARG A 196 33.74 39.87 -25.79
N ASN A 197 33.31 41.01 -26.31
CA ASN A 197 33.56 41.40 -27.69
C ASN A 197 34.95 42.05 -27.80
N VAL A 198 35.49 42.18 -29.02
CA VAL A 198 36.71 42.98 -29.22
C VAL A 198 36.47 44.43 -28.77
N PRO A 199 37.43 45.07 -28.07
CA PRO A 199 37.21 46.37 -27.44
C PRO A 199 36.68 47.45 -28.39
N LEU A 200 37.13 47.42 -29.65
CA LEU A 200 36.72 48.41 -30.66
C LEU A 200 35.21 48.40 -30.94
N ILE A 201 34.62 47.21 -31.05
CA ILE A 201 33.18 47.04 -31.29
C ILE A 201 32.43 47.26 -29.97
N GLU A 202 32.98 46.77 -28.85
CA GLU A 202 32.37 46.89 -27.54
C GLU A 202 32.15 48.36 -27.12
N HIS A 203 33.12 49.24 -27.34
CA HIS A 203 33.01 50.67 -27.05
C HIS A 203 32.02 51.42 -27.95
N ALA A 204 31.67 50.86 -29.12
CA ALA A 204 30.73 51.49 -30.03
C ALA A 204 29.25 51.21 -29.68
N ALA A 205 28.99 50.17 -28.88
CA ALA A 205 27.64 49.70 -28.57
C ALA A 205 26.88 50.64 -27.63
N ALA A 206 25.55 50.68 -27.79
CA ALA A 206 24.66 51.42 -26.90
C ALA A 206 24.41 50.68 -25.57
N GLY A 207 24.67 49.36 -25.55
CA GLY A 207 24.52 48.52 -24.38
C GLY A 207 25.25 47.19 -24.50
N ARG A 208 25.46 46.54 -23.36
CA ARG A 208 26.12 45.23 -23.25
C ARG A 208 25.29 44.34 -22.34
N GLY A 209 24.90 43.18 -22.85
CA GLY A 209 23.96 42.31 -22.16
C GLY A 209 24.40 40.87 -22.17
N LEU A 210 24.22 40.20 -21.03
CA LEU A 210 24.57 38.79 -20.88
C LEU A 210 23.47 37.89 -21.43
N PHE A 211 23.77 37.04 -22.40
CA PHE A 211 22.84 36.01 -22.89
C PHE A 211 23.01 34.65 -22.17
N THR A 212 23.80 34.62 -21.09
CA THR A 212 23.98 33.42 -20.27
C THR A 212 22.68 33.01 -19.59
N ILE A 213 22.27 31.77 -19.81
CA ILE A 213 21.12 31.13 -19.18
C ILE A 213 21.57 29.79 -18.59
N GLU A 214 21.61 29.69 -17.25
CA GLU A 214 21.81 28.42 -16.56
C GLU A 214 20.46 27.72 -16.39
N PRO A 215 20.27 26.50 -16.93
CA PRO A 215 19.05 25.74 -16.73
C PRO A 215 18.91 25.27 -15.27
N GLU A 216 17.70 24.84 -14.91
CA GLU A 216 17.50 24.14 -13.64
C GLU A 216 18.24 22.79 -13.62
N ARG A 217 18.25 22.11 -12.47
CA ARG A 217 18.98 20.83 -12.28
C ARG A 217 18.57 19.73 -13.27
N ASP A 218 17.35 19.78 -13.79
CA ASP A 218 16.80 18.84 -14.76
C ASP A 218 17.01 19.28 -16.22
N GLY A 219 17.72 20.39 -16.46
CA GLY A 219 18.03 20.90 -17.78
C GLY A 219 16.95 21.79 -18.40
N ILE A 220 15.81 22.00 -17.72
CA ILE A 220 14.72 22.82 -18.25
C ILE A 220 14.92 24.29 -17.85
N VAL A 221 14.86 25.18 -18.83
CA VAL A 221 14.88 26.63 -18.61
C VAL A 221 13.47 27.10 -18.24
N ARG A 222 13.25 27.37 -16.96
CA ARG A 222 11.99 27.95 -16.43
C ARG A 222 12.13 29.41 -16.04
N ARG A 223 13.33 29.75 -15.60
CA ARG A 223 13.69 31.05 -15.05
C ARG A 223 14.88 31.63 -15.80
N VAL A 224 14.82 32.92 -16.09
CA VAL A 224 15.90 33.64 -16.78
C VAL A 224 16.38 34.77 -15.88
N PRO A 225 17.70 34.90 -15.63
CA PRO A 225 18.25 36.00 -14.83
C PRO A 225 18.03 37.34 -15.54
N MET A 226 17.81 38.40 -14.75
CA MET A 226 17.68 39.78 -15.25
C MET A 226 18.93 40.62 -14.98
N VAL A 227 19.66 40.28 -13.92
CA VAL A 227 20.96 40.86 -13.55
C VAL A 227 21.83 39.77 -12.96
N MET A 228 23.12 39.80 -13.29
CA MET A 228 24.14 38.87 -12.83
C MET A 228 25.39 39.64 -12.42
N ARG A 229 26.30 38.97 -11.71
CA ARG A 229 27.60 39.52 -11.37
C ARG A 229 28.68 38.77 -12.12
N ALA A 230 29.30 39.38 -13.12
CA ALA A 230 30.40 38.81 -13.90
C ALA A 230 31.67 39.62 -13.69
N GLN A 231 32.79 38.98 -13.35
CA GLN A 231 34.05 39.66 -13.00
C GLN A 231 33.89 40.77 -11.95
N ASP A 232 33.04 40.52 -10.94
CA ASP A 232 32.65 41.50 -9.90
C ASP A 232 31.91 42.76 -10.39
N VAL A 233 31.54 42.82 -11.67
CA VAL A 233 30.72 43.89 -12.27
C VAL A 233 29.27 43.42 -12.38
N LYS A 234 28.33 44.33 -12.06
CA LYS A 234 26.90 44.09 -12.23
C LYS A 234 26.51 44.25 -13.69
N MET A 235 25.95 43.22 -14.29
CA MET A 235 25.58 43.22 -15.70
C MET A 235 24.14 42.76 -15.90
N LEU A 236 23.42 43.42 -16.80
CA LEU A 236 22.06 43.05 -17.14
C LEU A 236 22.05 41.88 -18.12
N ALA A 237 20.99 41.08 -18.10
CA ALA A 237 20.75 40.10 -19.14
C ALA A 237 20.42 40.79 -20.48
N LEU A 238 20.77 40.14 -21.60
CA LEU A 238 20.61 40.67 -22.96
C LEU A 238 19.20 41.20 -23.22
N SER A 239 18.18 40.44 -22.82
CA SER A 239 16.78 40.86 -22.95
C SER A 239 16.46 42.14 -22.17
N PHE A 240 16.98 42.28 -20.95
CA PHE A 240 16.66 43.45 -20.13
C PHE A 240 17.47 44.69 -20.52
N GLU A 241 18.73 44.49 -20.93
CA GLU A 241 19.57 45.53 -21.53
C GLU A 241 18.95 46.09 -22.82
N THR A 242 18.39 45.22 -23.66
CA THR A 242 17.64 45.60 -24.86
C THR A 242 16.49 46.55 -24.51
N LEU A 243 15.74 46.26 -23.44
CA LEU A 243 14.65 47.14 -22.99
C LEU A 243 15.18 48.47 -22.43
N ARG A 244 16.31 48.46 -21.70
CA ARG A 244 16.96 49.66 -21.17
C ARG A 244 17.37 50.61 -22.30
N VAL A 245 18.05 50.08 -23.33
CA VAL A 245 18.51 50.85 -24.48
C VAL A 245 17.34 51.41 -25.30
N VAL A 246 16.27 50.64 -25.49
CA VAL A 246 15.05 51.12 -26.15
C VAL A 246 14.40 52.26 -25.36
N ALA A 247 14.36 52.14 -24.03
CA ALA A 247 13.81 53.16 -23.15
C ALA A 247 14.69 54.42 -23.04
N GLY A 248 15.95 54.36 -23.45
CA GLY A 248 16.89 55.48 -23.40
C GLY A 248 17.22 55.91 -21.97
N VAL A 249 17.36 54.96 -21.06
CA VAL A 249 17.65 55.21 -19.64
C VAL A 249 19.03 54.69 -19.25
N ASP A 250 19.78 55.46 -18.47
CA ASP A 250 21.15 55.09 -18.06
C ASP A 250 21.18 54.28 -16.77
N THR A 251 20.12 54.38 -15.95
CA THR A 251 20.06 53.80 -14.61
C THR A 251 18.92 52.82 -14.47
N VAL A 252 19.22 51.63 -13.94
CA VAL A 252 18.27 50.60 -13.54
C VAL A 252 18.06 50.62 -12.03
N ARG A 253 16.82 50.42 -11.59
CA ARG A 253 16.48 50.26 -10.18
C ARG A 253 16.40 48.79 -9.82
N VAL A 254 17.05 48.41 -8.72
CA VAL A 254 17.00 47.07 -8.13
C VAL A 254 16.50 47.20 -6.69
N LYS A 255 15.45 46.45 -6.34
CA LYS A 255 14.92 46.38 -4.98
C LYS A 255 15.25 45.03 -4.37
N ALA A 256 15.90 45.01 -3.24
CA ALA A 256 16.22 43.83 -2.45
C ALA A 256 15.75 43.98 -0.99
N ASP A 257 15.37 42.87 -0.39
CA ASP A 257 15.10 42.75 1.04
C ASP A 257 15.96 41.63 1.65
N THR A 258 15.72 41.27 2.91
CA THR A 258 16.46 40.20 3.60
C THR A 258 16.27 38.82 2.96
N GLY A 259 15.22 38.62 2.17
CA GLY A 259 14.91 37.37 1.47
C GLY A 259 15.43 37.30 0.04
N GLY A 260 15.95 38.41 -0.51
CA GLY A 260 16.56 38.48 -1.83
C GLY A 260 16.10 39.67 -2.66
N ILE A 261 16.42 39.64 -3.95
CA ILE A 261 15.94 40.63 -4.92
C ILE A 261 14.43 40.40 -5.14
N THR A 262 13.64 41.47 -5.10
CA THR A 262 12.16 41.39 -5.23
C THR A 262 11.68 41.92 -6.57
N SER A 263 12.38 42.92 -7.13
CA SER A 263 12.06 43.46 -8.44
C SER A 263 13.21 44.24 -9.05
N ILE A 264 13.21 44.30 -10.37
CA ILE A 264 14.11 45.10 -11.20
C ILE A 264 13.30 45.93 -12.17
N GLY A 265 13.76 47.13 -12.53
CA GLY A 265 13.01 47.96 -13.47
C GLY A 265 13.62 49.34 -13.66
N PHE A 266 13.03 50.15 -14.52
CA PHE A 266 13.45 51.52 -14.78
C PHE A 266 12.22 52.36 -15.14
N GLY A 267 12.26 53.67 -14.87
CA GLY A 267 11.12 54.56 -15.12
C GLY A 267 9.81 54.05 -14.47
N PRO A 268 8.72 53.83 -15.23
CA PRO A 268 7.50 53.21 -14.72
C PRO A 268 7.51 51.67 -14.76
N LEU A 269 8.43 51.04 -15.48
CA LEU A 269 8.52 49.60 -15.60
C LEU A 269 9.08 49.00 -14.31
N GLN A 270 8.37 48.01 -13.74
CA GLN A 270 8.81 47.22 -12.61
C GLN A 270 8.49 45.76 -12.86
N ILE A 271 9.52 44.93 -12.91
CA ILE A 271 9.44 43.50 -13.18
C ILE A 271 9.65 42.75 -11.87
N PRO A 272 8.67 41.95 -11.41
CA PRO A 272 8.86 41.10 -10.23
C PRO A 272 9.87 39.99 -10.54
N THR A 273 10.79 39.73 -9.61
CA THR A 273 11.79 38.66 -9.71
C THR A 273 11.66 37.69 -8.55
N ASP A 274 12.29 36.53 -8.68
CA ASP A 274 12.65 35.72 -7.52
C ASP A 274 13.84 36.33 -6.77
N GLY A 275 14.18 35.72 -5.62
CA GLY A 275 15.25 36.20 -4.74
C GLY A 275 16.61 36.33 -5.41
N ASN A 276 16.87 35.61 -6.51
CA ASN A 276 18.15 35.63 -7.24
C ASN A 276 18.07 36.47 -8.53
N ALA A 277 17.12 37.42 -8.60
CA ALA A 277 16.84 38.25 -9.76
C ALA A 277 16.49 37.48 -11.04
N LYS A 278 15.94 36.27 -10.94
CA LYS A 278 15.42 35.52 -12.08
C LYS A 278 13.92 35.75 -12.23
N ILE A 279 13.42 35.79 -13.46
CA ILE A 279 11.99 35.88 -13.75
C ILE A 279 11.46 34.52 -14.16
N TRP A 280 10.22 34.19 -13.80
CA TRP A 280 9.54 33.03 -14.37
C TRP A 280 8.96 33.38 -15.71
N VAL A 281 9.50 32.77 -16.77
CA VAL A 281 9.04 33.03 -18.13
C VAL A 281 7.73 32.30 -18.35
N HIS A 282 6.74 33.01 -18.87
CA HIS A 282 5.47 32.43 -19.28
C HIS A 282 5.57 32.05 -20.75
N TYR A 283 5.96 30.81 -21.02
CA TYR A 283 6.29 30.39 -22.37
C TYR A 283 5.04 30.29 -23.25
N ALA A 284 5.17 30.80 -24.47
CA ALA A 284 4.29 30.47 -25.58
C ALA A 284 4.96 29.42 -26.47
N ASN A 285 4.17 28.70 -27.26
CA ASN A 285 4.69 27.76 -28.24
C ASN A 285 5.68 28.45 -29.22
N HIS A 286 6.59 27.64 -29.77
CA HIS A 286 7.50 28.06 -30.84
C HIS A 286 6.72 28.73 -31.97
N ASP A 287 7.16 29.92 -32.40
CA ASP A 287 6.49 30.70 -33.46
C ASP A 287 7.46 30.97 -34.62
N PRO A 288 7.40 30.18 -35.72
CA PRO A 288 8.22 30.43 -36.89
C PRO A 288 7.98 31.81 -37.55
N SER A 289 6.85 32.47 -37.29
CA SER A 289 6.49 33.73 -37.97
C SER A 289 7.34 34.93 -37.55
N ILE A 290 8.01 34.86 -36.39
CA ILE A 290 8.92 35.91 -35.91
C ILE A 290 10.34 35.78 -36.48
N TYR A 291 10.61 34.75 -37.29
CA TYR A 291 11.92 34.52 -37.91
C TYR A 291 12.02 35.14 -39.30
N VAL A 292 13.23 35.62 -39.59
CA VAL A 292 13.66 36.16 -40.88
C VAL A 292 15.11 35.76 -41.11
N SER A 293 15.44 35.12 -42.22
CA SER A 293 16.84 34.74 -42.52
C SER A 293 17.75 35.96 -42.68
N ALA A 294 18.95 35.92 -42.13
CA ALA A 294 19.94 36.99 -42.26
C ALA A 294 20.28 37.32 -43.73
N ILE A 295 20.31 36.32 -44.60
CA ILE A 295 20.51 36.54 -46.04
C ILE A 295 19.36 37.32 -46.69
N ASP A 296 18.13 37.14 -46.22
CA ASP A 296 16.99 37.89 -46.77
C ASP A 296 17.07 39.36 -46.38
N VAL A 297 17.57 39.66 -45.17
CA VAL A 297 17.85 41.04 -44.73
C VAL A 297 18.93 41.66 -45.61
N LEU A 298 20.03 40.94 -45.83
CA LEU A 298 21.14 41.43 -46.66
C LEU A 298 20.69 41.74 -48.10
N GLU A 299 19.85 40.88 -48.67
CA GLU A 299 19.33 41.04 -50.04
C GLU A 299 18.13 42.00 -50.16
N GLY A 300 17.61 42.52 -49.04
CA GLY A 300 16.42 43.38 -49.06
C GLY A 300 15.13 42.66 -49.46
N ARG A 301 15.05 41.34 -49.22
CA ARG A 301 13.87 40.49 -49.51
C ARG A 301 12.82 40.52 -48.39
N VAL A 302 13.13 41.16 -47.27
CA VAL A 302 12.28 41.19 -46.07
C VAL A 302 11.22 42.29 -46.17
N PRO A 303 9.93 41.99 -45.96
CA PRO A 303 8.91 43.03 -45.88
C PRO A 303 9.21 44.03 -44.73
N PRO A 304 9.13 45.36 -44.96
CA PRO A 304 9.43 46.35 -43.93
C PRO A 304 8.62 46.17 -42.65
N GLU A 305 7.36 45.71 -42.71
CA GLU A 305 6.55 45.45 -41.51
C GLU A 305 7.10 44.37 -40.58
N LYS A 306 8.02 43.52 -41.07
CA LYS A 306 8.70 42.54 -40.22
C LYS A 306 9.79 43.17 -39.36
N ILE A 307 10.36 44.33 -39.72
CA ILE A 307 11.50 44.95 -39.03
C ILE A 307 11.13 46.29 -38.39
N ALA A 308 10.35 47.12 -39.09
CA ALA A 308 10.00 48.45 -38.65
C ALA A 308 9.30 48.45 -37.28
N ARG A 309 9.77 49.29 -36.36
CA ARG A 309 9.24 49.45 -34.98
C ARG A 309 9.29 48.16 -34.14
N LYS A 310 10.20 47.24 -34.45
CA LYS A 310 10.40 46.01 -33.67
C LYS A 310 11.76 45.97 -32.99
N LEU A 311 11.84 45.11 -31.97
CA LEU A 311 13.07 44.69 -31.32
C LEU A 311 13.70 43.58 -32.17
N ILE A 312 14.93 43.77 -32.63
CA ILE A 312 15.60 42.79 -33.46
C ILE A 312 16.59 41.99 -32.61
N LEU A 313 16.49 40.66 -32.66
CA LEU A 313 17.48 39.75 -32.10
C LEU A 313 18.21 39.05 -33.24
N ILE A 314 19.54 39.05 -33.22
CA ILE A 314 20.35 38.33 -34.21
C ILE A 314 21.00 37.15 -33.51
N GLY A 315 20.66 35.92 -33.90
CA GLY A 315 21.17 34.72 -33.24
C GLY A 315 21.10 33.48 -34.14
N PRO A 316 21.81 32.40 -33.78
CA PRO A 316 21.89 31.20 -34.60
C PRO A 316 20.78 30.18 -34.34
N SER A 317 20.21 29.64 -35.42
CA SER A 317 19.36 28.44 -35.41
C SER A 317 19.89 27.30 -36.30
N ALA A 318 20.93 27.54 -37.12
CA ALA A 318 21.58 26.50 -37.90
C ALA A 318 22.04 25.33 -37.02
N ILE A 319 21.92 24.10 -37.48
CA ILE A 319 22.05 22.87 -36.67
C ILE A 319 23.41 22.79 -35.97
N GLY A 320 24.48 23.24 -36.64
CA GLY A 320 25.85 23.25 -36.08
C GLY A 320 26.17 24.43 -35.16
N LEU A 321 25.29 25.43 -35.07
CA LEU A 321 25.49 26.69 -34.33
C LEU A 321 24.39 26.95 -33.29
N SER A 322 23.29 26.20 -33.35
CA SER A 322 22.09 26.43 -32.54
C SER A 322 22.33 26.08 -31.08
N ASP A 323 22.15 27.07 -30.19
CA ASP A 323 22.03 26.84 -28.75
C ASP A 323 20.60 26.39 -28.43
N ILE A 324 20.37 25.07 -28.38
CA ILE A 324 19.04 24.52 -28.11
C ILE A 324 18.79 24.47 -26.60
N LYS A 325 17.68 25.05 -26.16
CA LYS A 325 17.19 25.02 -24.78
C LYS A 325 15.90 24.21 -24.65
N THR A 326 15.82 23.40 -23.61
CA THR A 326 14.57 22.73 -23.22
C THR A 326 13.72 23.70 -22.42
N THR A 327 12.46 23.89 -22.80
CA THR A 327 11.49 24.73 -22.09
C THR A 327 10.27 23.90 -21.68
N PRO A 328 9.44 24.39 -20.74
CA PRO A 328 8.23 23.68 -20.31
C PRO A 328 7.21 23.35 -21.42
N VAL A 329 7.20 24.13 -22.51
CA VAL A 329 6.22 23.99 -23.61
C VAL A 329 6.83 23.41 -24.89
N TYR A 330 8.15 23.51 -25.06
CA TYR A 330 8.84 23.06 -26.26
C TYR A 330 10.24 22.53 -25.92
N ALA A 331 10.51 21.29 -26.34
CA ALA A 331 11.71 20.56 -25.93
C ALA A 331 13.01 21.05 -26.58
N ALA A 332 12.92 21.74 -27.73
CA ALA A 332 14.08 22.15 -28.51
C ALA A 332 13.95 23.60 -29.00
N MET A 333 13.79 24.55 -28.08
CA MET A 333 13.66 25.98 -28.41
C MET A 333 15.03 26.59 -28.69
N PRO A 334 15.23 27.34 -29.79
CA PRO A 334 16.45 28.11 -29.99
C PRO A 334 16.66 29.14 -28.86
N GLY A 335 17.89 29.27 -28.35
CA GLY A 335 18.24 30.16 -27.24
C GLY A 335 17.83 31.62 -27.48
N VAL A 336 18.02 32.10 -28.70
CA VAL A 336 17.58 33.43 -29.15
C VAL A 336 16.07 33.63 -29.01
N GLU A 337 15.26 32.57 -29.18
CA GLU A 337 13.81 32.66 -28.95
C GLU A 337 13.47 32.72 -27.47
N VAL A 338 14.26 32.12 -26.58
CA VAL A 338 14.07 32.31 -25.12
C VAL A 338 14.17 33.79 -24.76
N HIS A 339 15.15 34.51 -25.33
CA HIS A 339 15.26 35.97 -25.18
C HIS A 339 14.06 36.71 -25.76
N ALA A 340 13.52 36.28 -26.91
CA ALA A 340 12.31 36.84 -27.50
C ALA A 340 11.07 36.65 -26.60
N GLN A 341 10.93 35.45 -26.00
CA GLN A 341 9.83 35.09 -25.11
C GLN A 341 9.89 35.87 -23.79
N VAL A 342 11.10 36.13 -23.27
CA VAL A 342 11.33 37.03 -22.12
C VAL A 342 10.86 38.45 -22.45
N LEU A 343 11.34 39.03 -23.56
CA LEU A 343 10.96 40.37 -24.00
C LEU A 343 9.45 40.50 -24.17
N GLU A 344 8.82 39.56 -24.88
CA GLU A 344 7.37 39.55 -25.10
C GLU A 344 6.59 39.42 -23.78
N SER A 345 7.04 38.55 -22.87
CA SER A 345 6.41 38.37 -21.55
C SER A 345 6.47 39.62 -20.69
N VAL A 346 7.60 40.33 -20.73
CA VAL A 346 7.78 41.60 -20.01
C VAL A 346 6.90 42.69 -20.61
N LEU A 347 6.91 42.87 -21.93
CA LEU A 347 6.16 43.92 -22.62
C LEU A 347 4.64 43.73 -22.53
N THR A 348 4.17 42.48 -22.47
CA THR A 348 2.74 42.16 -22.28
C THR A 348 2.32 42.06 -20.82
N GLY A 349 3.26 42.24 -19.87
CA GLY A 349 3.01 42.07 -18.44
C GLY A 349 2.57 40.64 -18.05
N SER A 350 2.90 39.64 -18.87
CA SER A 350 2.43 38.25 -18.73
C SER A 350 3.35 37.33 -17.96
N ILE A 351 4.27 37.89 -17.17
CA ILE A 351 5.28 37.15 -16.39
C ILE A 351 4.59 36.31 -15.31
N LEU A 352 5.11 35.09 -15.08
CA LEU A 352 4.68 34.27 -13.96
C LEU A 352 5.36 34.75 -12.67
N THR A 353 4.67 34.62 -11.54
CA THR A 353 5.24 35.01 -10.24
C THR A 353 5.03 33.91 -9.22
N ARG A 354 6.05 33.69 -8.38
CA ARG A 354 5.94 32.83 -7.20
C ARG A 354 6.16 33.68 -5.95
N PRO A 355 5.10 34.21 -5.34
CA PRO A 355 5.24 35.10 -4.21
C PRO A 355 5.75 34.38 -2.96
N TYR A 356 6.51 35.07 -2.12
CA TYR A 356 7.01 34.53 -0.85
C TYR A 356 5.89 34.09 0.11
N TRP A 357 4.75 34.79 0.11
CA TRP A 357 3.59 34.38 0.90
C TRP A 357 2.97 33.07 0.39
N GLY A 358 3.20 32.69 -0.88
CA GLY A 358 2.76 31.42 -1.43
C GLY A 358 3.36 30.24 -0.65
N ILE A 359 4.66 30.31 -0.33
CA ILE A 359 5.36 29.31 0.49
C ILE A 359 4.69 29.15 1.86
N VAL A 360 4.31 30.28 2.47
CA VAL A 360 3.66 30.32 3.79
C VAL A 360 2.26 29.70 3.72
N VAL A 361 1.47 30.06 2.71
CA VAL A 361 0.13 29.50 2.48
C VAL A 361 0.19 27.99 2.19
N GLU A 362 1.14 27.53 1.38
CA GLU A 362 1.37 26.11 1.11
C GLU A 362 1.68 25.34 2.40
N PHE A 363 2.58 25.87 3.24
CA PHE A 363 2.99 25.24 4.50
C PHE A 363 1.83 25.18 5.52
N PHE A 364 1.22 26.32 5.82
CA PHE A 364 0.12 26.36 6.79
C PHE A 364 -1.13 25.67 6.27
N GLY A 365 -1.37 25.70 4.96
CA GLY A 365 -2.41 24.92 4.29
C GLY A 365 -2.21 23.43 4.53
N ALA A 366 -1.03 22.89 4.26
CA ALA A 366 -0.72 21.47 4.51
C ALA A 366 -0.94 21.07 5.97
N VAL A 367 -0.47 21.89 6.92
CA VAL A 367 -0.63 21.63 8.36
C VAL A 367 -2.10 21.69 8.77
N LEU A 368 -2.83 22.74 8.40
CA LEU A 368 -4.23 22.91 8.73
C LEU A 368 -5.07 21.75 8.18
N LEU A 369 -4.86 21.40 6.92
CA LEU A 369 -5.61 20.36 6.23
C LEU A 369 -5.27 18.97 6.79
N GLY A 370 -3.99 18.72 7.12
CA GLY A 370 -3.56 17.51 7.82
C GLY A 370 -4.20 17.38 9.20
N LEU A 371 -4.28 18.46 9.98
CA LEU A 371 -4.95 18.47 11.27
C LEU A 371 -6.45 18.22 11.16
N LEU A 372 -7.13 18.83 10.18
CA LEU A 372 -8.55 18.58 9.92
C LEU A 372 -8.78 17.10 9.61
N VAL A 373 -7.95 16.49 8.77
CA VAL A 373 -8.02 15.04 8.49
C VAL A 373 -7.84 14.22 9.77
N ILE A 374 -6.83 14.52 10.61
CA ILE A 374 -6.59 13.79 11.88
C ILE A 374 -7.77 13.87 12.86
N VAL A 375 -8.44 15.03 12.91
CA VAL A 375 -9.57 15.29 13.81
C VAL A 375 -10.85 14.63 13.29
N PHE A 376 -11.19 14.85 12.02
CA PHE A 376 -12.50 14.48 11.47
C PHE A 376 -12.55 13.11 10.83
N ALA A 377 -11.45 12.62 10.22
CA ALA A 377 -11.44 11.34 9.51
C ALA A 377 -11.94 10.15 10.36
N PRO A 378 -11.57 10.00 11.65
CA PRO A 378 -12.03 8.86 12.45
C PRO A 378 -13.54 8.85 12.77
N ARG A 379 -14.27 9.92 12.44
CA ARG A 379 -15.73 10.02 12.64
C ARG A 379 -16.52 9.66 11.38
N LEU A 380 -15.86 9.53 10.24
CA LEU A 380 -16.48 9.29 8.95
C LEU A 380 -16.32 7.82 8.56
N GLY A 381 -17.31 7.27 7.85
CA GLY A 381 -17.20 5.94 7.24
C GLY A 381 -16.18 5.93 6.10
N ALA A 382 -15.65 4.75 5.74
CA ALA A 382 -14.58 4.61 4.75
C ALA A 382 -14.94 5.20 3.38
N VAL A 383 -16.17 5.01 2.90
CA VAL A 383 -16.64 5.55 1.60
C VAL A 383 -16.70 7.08 1.64
N THR A 384 -17.28 7.66 2.69
CA THR A 384 -17.35 9.11 2.88
C THR A 384 -15.95 9.72 2.92
N LEU A 385 -15.02 9.03 3.56
CA LEU A 385 -13.64 9.47 3.67
C LEU A 385 -12.95 9.56 2.28
N VAL A 386 -13.16 8.56 1.42
CA VAL A 386 -12.64 8.55 0.03
C VAL A 386 -13.22 9.69 -0.78
N LEU A 387 -14.54 9.90 -0.70
CA LEU A 387 -15.22 11.00 -1.40
C LEU A 387 -14.69 12.37 -0.95
N VAL A 388 -14.58 12.59 0.36
CA VAL A 388 -14.03 13.85 0.91
C VAL A 388 -12.59 14.05 0.47
N GLY A 389 -11.76 13.00 0.47
CA GLY A 389 -10.38 13.05 -0.01
C GLY A 389 -10.28 13.45 -1.49
N ALA A 390 -11.13 12.85 -2.35
CA ALA A 390 -11.16 13.16 -3.78
C ALA A 390 -11.63 14.60 -4.07
N VAL A 391 -12.68 15.06 -3.38
CA VAL A 391 -13.16 16.46 -3.47
C VAL A 391 -12.06 17.42 -3.05
N PHE A 392 -11.36 17.11 -1.96
CA PHE A 392 -10.31 17.94 -1.43
C PHE A 392 -9.09 18.02 -2.36
N ALA A 393 -8.63 16.88 -2.91
CA ALA A 393 -7.56 16.86 -3.90
C ALA A 393 -7.92 17.67 -5.16
N SER A 394 -9.16 17.52 -5.64
CA SER A 394 -9.68 18.28 -6.79
C SER A 394 -9.73 19.78 -6.51
N ALA A 395 -10.14 20.18 -5.29
CA ALA A 395 -10.18 21.58 -4.87
C ALA A 395 -8.77 22.20 -4.81
N LEU A 396 -7.79 21.50 -4.24
CA LEU A 396 -6.40 21.97 -4.18
C LEU A 396 -5.82 22.21 -5.58
N LEU A 397 -5.99 21.22 -6.48
CA LEU A 397 -5.57 21.34 -7.89
C LEU A 397 -6.30 22.50 -8.58
N GLY A 398 -7.62 22.60 -8.42
CA GLY A 398 -8.44 23.63 -9.03
C GLY A 398 -8.08 25.05 -8.58
N VAL A 399 -7.79 25.24 -7.28
CA VAL A 399 -7.34 26.54 -6.75
C VAL A 399 -5.98 26.92 -7.32
N SER A 400 -5.01 26.00 -7.31
CA SER A 400 -3.68 26.24 -7.88
C SER A 400 -3.75 26.58 -9.37
N TRP A 401 -4.55 25.82 -10.13
CA TRP A 401 -4.82 26.08 -11.55
C TRP A 401 -5.49 27.45 -11.80
N TYR A 402 -6.46 27.83 -10.95
CA TYR A 402 -7.14 29.12 -11.04
C TYR A 402 -6.16 30.29 -10.84
N PHE A 403 -5.28 30.22 -9.83
CA PHE A 403 -4.26 31.24 -9.59
C PHE A 403 -3.24 31.32 -10.73
N TYR A 404 -2.86 30.18 -11.31
CA TYR A 404 -2.01 30.16 -12.49
C TYR A 404 -2.68 30.86 -13.69
N LYS A 405 -3.91 30.44 -14.05
CA LYS A 405 -4.60 30.91 -15.26
C LYS A 405 -5.04 32.38 -15.15
N GLN A 406 -5.62 32.77 -14.02
CA GLN A 406 -6.23 34.10 -13.85
C GLN A 406 -5.24 35.15 -13.33
N HIS A 407 -4.34 34.75 -12.44
CA HIS A 407 -3.45 35.68 -11.74
C HIS A 407 -1.96 35.51 -12.10
N ARG A 408 -1.59 34.48 -12.89
CA ARG A 408 -0.19 34.17 -13.25
C ARG A 408 0.67 33.90 -12.02
N ILE A 409 0.04 33.37 -10.97
CA ILE A 409 0.69 33.05 -9.70
C ILE A 409 0.88 31.54 -9.60
N LEU A 410 2.11 31.12 -9.33
CA LEU A 410 2.48 29.71 -9.12
C LEU A 410 2.33 29.34 -7.64
N ILE A 411 1.32 28.53 -7.33
CA ILE A 411 1.07 27.97 -5.98
C ILE A 411 1.21 26.46 -6.06
N ASP A 412 2.06 25.88 -5.22
CA ASP A 412 2.28 24.43 -5.18
C ASP A 412 1.16 23.69 -4.42
N PHE A 413 0.31 22.95 -5.14
CA PHE A 413 -0.68 22.08 -4.49
C PHE A 413 -0.13 20.69 -4.14
N THR A 414 1.00 20.29 -4.73
CA THR A 414 1.58 18.94 -4.65
C THR A 414 1.98 18.62 -3.23
N TYR A 415 2.62 19.56 -2.54
CA TYR A 415 3.05 19.36 -1.15
C TYR A 415 1.87 19.23 -0.15
N PRO A 416 0.88 20.15 -0.11
CA PRO A 416 -0.33 19.94 0.70
C PRO A 416 -1.08 18.65 0.36
N MET A 417 -1.13 18.27 -0.92
CA MET A 417 -1.78 17.03 -1.36
C MET A 417 -1.05 15.79 -0.86
N LEU A 418 0.28 15.70 -1.01
CA LEU A 418 1.06 14.53 -0.59
C LEU A 418 1.05 14.34 0.93
N SER A 419 1.21 15.43 1.69
CA SER A 419 1.19 15.38 3.15
C SER A 419 -0.17 14.94 3.70
N THR A 420 -1.25 15.55 3.21
CA THR A 420 -2.62 15.19 3.62
C THR A 420 -3.00 13.77 3.20
N THR A 421 -2.63 13.34 1.98
CA THR A 421 -2.86 11.98 1.49
C THR A 421 -2.10 10.94 2.30
N SER A 422 -0.86 11.24 2.71
CA SER A 422 -0.06 10.31 3.54
C SER A 422 -0.66 10.15 4.95
N VAL A 423 -1.08 11.27 5.56
CA VAL A 423 -1.83 11.25 6.83
C VAL A 423 -3.12 10.46 6.68
N TYR A 424 -3.85 10.69 5.60
CA TYR A 424 -5.10 10.03 5.26
C TYR A 424 -4.94 8.51 5.12
N LEU A 425 -3.97 8.03 4.33
CA LEU A 425 -3.71 6.61 4.13
C LEU A 425 -3.29 5.91 5.43
N THR A 426 -2.52 6.60 6.28
CA THR A 426 -2.12 6.10 7.60
C THR A 426 -3.33 5.89 8.51
N LEU A 427 -4.31 6.80 8.49
CA LEU A 427 -5.55 6.66 9.27
C LEU A 427 -6.44 5.53 8.76
N ILE A 428 -6.56 5.36 7.45
CA ILE A 428 -7.30 4.23 6.86
C ILE A 428 -6.68 2.92 7.29
N PHE A 429 -5.36 2.78 7.13
CA PHE A 429 -4.65 1.55 7.46
C PHE A 429 -4.79 1.21 8.96
N ALA A 430 -4.66 2.21 9.84
CA ALA A 430 -4.84 2.01 11.27
C ALA A 430 -6.29 1.63 11.63
N SER A 431 -7.28 2.20 10.95
CA SER A 431 -8.69 1.86 11.15
C SER A 431 -8.99 0.43 10.69
N PHE A 432 -8.43 0.02 9.55
CA PHE A 432 -8.54 -1.34 9.04
C PHE A 432 -7.91 -2.37 10.00
N ILE A 433 -6.69 -2.12 10.50
CA ILE A 433 -6.05 -3.01 11.49
C ILE A 433 -6.91 -3.15 12.74
N ARG A 434 -7.44 -2.03 13.25
CA ARG A 434 -8.30 -2.04 14.44
C ARG A 434 -9.57 -2.85 14.21
N GLU A 435 -10.21 -2.70 13.05
CA GLU A 435 -11.40 -3.48 12.70
C GLU A 435 -11.08 -4.98 12.60
N GLN A 436 -9.95 -5.35 12.01
CA GLN A 436 -9.50 -6.74 11.93
C GLN A 436 -9.19 -7.34 13.31
N GLN A 437 -8.56 -6.57 14.20
CA GLN A 437 -8.29 -7.02 15.57
C GLN A 437 -9.59 -7.26 16.35
N GLN A 438 -10.56 -6.34 16.26
CA GLN A 438 -11.87 -6.53 16.89
C GLN A 438 -12.59 -7.78 16.37
N ARG A 439 -12.55 -8.03 15.05
CA ARG A 439 -13.12 -9.25 14.46
C ARG A 439 -12.44 -10.52 14.99
N ARG A 440 -11.11 -10.52 15.17
CA ARG A 440 -10.37 -11.67 15.71
C ARG A 440 -10.67 -11.92 17.19
N GLU A 441 -10.74 -10.87 18.00
CA GLU A 441 -11.10 -10.99 19.42
C GLU A 441 -12.50 -11.58 19.60
N ILE A 442 -13.47 -11.08 18.82
CA ILE A 442 -14.84 -11.60 18.83
C ILE A 442 -14.86 -13.09 18.46
N ARG A 443 -14.15 -13.50 17.39
CA ARG A 443 -14.02 -14.92 17.01
C ARG A 443 -13.40 -15.78 18.12
N GLY A 444 -12.34 -15.28 18.77
CA GLY A 444 -11.68 -15.96 19.88
C GLY A 444 -12.61 -16.20 21.07
N TRP A 445 -13.48 -15.24 21.39
CA TRP A 445 -14.51 -15.44 22.42
C TRP A 445 -15.55 -16.48 22.02
N PHE A 446 -16.02 -16.47 20.76
CA PHE A 446 -17.00 -17.47 20.31
C PHE A 446 -16.45 -18.90 20.30
N ALA A 447 -15.15 -19.10 20.02
CA ALA A 447 -14.50 -20.42 20.02
C ALA A 447 -14.37 -21.08 21.40
N GLN A 448 -14.54 -20.32 22.49
CA GLN A 448 -14.54 -20.87 23.85
C GLN A 448 -15.91 -21.41 24.28
N TYR A 449 -16.98 -21.04 23.58
CA TYR A 449 -18.36 -21.41 23.92
C TYR A 449 -19.03 -22.30 22.86
N MET A 450 -18.41 -22.48 21.70
CA MET A 450 -18.86 -23.34 20.59
C MET A 450 -17.66 -24.07 20.02
N SER A 451 -17.85 -25.29 19.47
CA SER A 451 -16.75 -26.02 18.85
C SER A 451 -16.11 -25.17 17.74
N PRO A 452 -14.77 -25.18 17.56
CA PRO A 452 -14.08 -24.38 16.55
C PRO A 452 -14.65 -24.56 15.13
N VAL A 453 -15.08 -25.78 14.84
CA VAL A 453 -15.73 -26.17 13.58
C VAL A 453 -17.05 -25.42 13.37
N LEU A 454 -17.88 -25.30 14.41
CA LEU A 454 -19.14 -24.56 14.33
C LEU A 454 -18.90 -23.06 14.20
N VAL A 455 -17.90 -22.49 14.90
CA VAL A 455 -17.55 -21.06 14.78
C VAL A 455 -17.09 -20.72 13.36
N GLU A 456 -16.28 -21.59 12.76
CA GLU A 456 -15.79 -21.39 11.39
C GLU A 456 -16.93 -21.46 10.37
N GLN A 457 -17.83 -22.45 10.50
CA GLN A 457 -19.03 -22.53 9.66
C GLN A 457 -19.97 -21.33 9.85
N LEU A 458 -20.20 -20.89 11.09
CA LEU A 458 -21.04 -19.73 11.39
C LEU A 458 -20.44 -18.43 10.82
N ALA A 459 -19.12 -18.31 10.82
CA ALA A 459 -18.42 -17.16 10.23
C ALA A 459 -18.53 -17.14 8.69
N GLN A 460 -18.62 -18.30 8.06
CA GLN A 460 -18.75 -18.44 6.60
C GLN A 460 -20.21 -18.39 6.12
N SER A 461 -21.16 -18.84 6.94
CA SER A 461 -22.58 -18.95 6.58
C SER A 461 -23.49 -18.66 7.77
N PRO A 462 -23.68 -17.37 8.14
CA PRO A 462 -24.55 -16.96 9.25
C PRO A 462 -26.00 -17.42 9.07
N GLU A 463 -26.41 -17.67 7.83
CA GLU A 463 -27.78 -18.01 7.44
C GLU A 463 -28.19 -19.42 7.93
N LYS A 464 -27.25 -20.27 8.34
CA LYS A 464 -27.53 -21.59 8.92
C LYS A 464 -27.96 -21.54 10.40
N LEU A 465 -28.10 -20.36 11.01
CA LEU A 465 -28.57 -20.13 12.40
C LEU A 465 -30.08 -20.23 12.63
N VAL A 466 -30.85 -20.60 11.60
CA VAL A 466 -32.31 -20.74 11.70
C VAL A 466 -32.66 -21.95 12.57
N LEU A 467 -33.76 -21.85 13.31
CA LEU A 467 -34.31 -22.96 14.09
C LEU A 467 -34.80 -24.05 13.13
N GLY A 468 -34.48 -25.30 13.45
CA GLY A 468 -34.71 -26.43 12.57
C GLY A 468 -33.47 -27.30 12.48
N GLY A 469 -33.67 -28.52 12.02
CA GLY A 469 -32.59 -29.47 11.78
C GLY A 469 -32.79 -30.23 10.48
N GLU A 470 -31.71 -30.82 10.00
CA GLU A 470 -31.73 -31.77 8.89
C GLU A 470 -31.84 -33.19 9.44
N GLU A 471 -32.63 -34.03 8.77
CA GLU A 471 -32.61 -35.48 9.01
C GLU A 471 -31.32 -36.04 8.45
N ARG A 472 -30.55 -36.70 9.32
CA ARG A 472 -29.24 -37.24 8.97
C ARG A 472 -29.00 -38.56 9.69
N GLU A 473 -28.38 -39.50 8.98
CA GLU A 473 -27.84 -40.69 9.63
C GLU A 473 -26.55 -40.32 10.37
N MET A 474 -26.51 -40.63 11.65
CA MET A 474 -25.38 -40.28 12.53
C MET A 474 -25.11 -41.44 13.48
N THR A 475 -23.87 -41.51 13.97
CA THR A 475 -23.55 -42.34 15.13
C THR A 475 -23.56 -41.45 16.37
N ILE A 476 -24.35 -41.84 17.36
CA ILE A 476 -24.52 -41.13 18.63
C ILE A 476 -23.85 -41.93 19.73
N MET A 477 -23.14 -41.24 20.63
CA MET A 477 -22.50 -41.80 21.80
C MET A 477 -23.01 -41.11 23.07
N PHE A 478 -23.32 -41.93 24.07
CA PHE A 478 -23.42 -41.50 25.46
C PHE A 478 -22.34 -42.20 26.25
N SER A 479 -21.67 -41.47 27.12
CA SER A 479 -20.74 -42.02 28.11
C SER A 479 -21.11 -41.51 29.49
N ASP A 480 -21.06 -42.36 30.51
CA ASP A 480 -21.29 -41.97 31.90
C ASP A 480 -20.26 -42.61 32.85
N VAL A 481 -19.95 -41.94 33.96
CA VAL A 481 -18.96 -42.41 34.93
C VAL A 481 -19.58 -43.38 35.93
N ARG A 482 -18.92 -44.52 36.12
CA ARG A 482 -19.37 -45.54 37.06
C ARG A 482 -19.15 -45.11 38.49
N GLY A 483 -20.23 -45.18 39.27
CA GLY A 483 -20.17 -44.90 40.70
C GLY A 483 -19.81 -43.44 41.01
N PHE A 484 -20.09 -42.51 40.09
CA PHE A 484 -19.75 -41.11 40.26
C PHE A 484 -20.36 -40.49 41.52
N THR A 485 -21.57 -40.90 41.91
CA THR A 485 -22.17 -40.46 43.17
C THR A 485 -21.24 -40.74 44.36
N SER A 486 -20.70 -41.96 44.46
CA SER A 486 -19.75 -42.34 45.51
C SER A 486 -18.43 -41.57 45.42
N ILE A 487 -17.96 -41.28 44.20
CA ILE A 487 -16.79 -40.44 43.98
C ILE A 487 -17.07 -39.02 44.48
N SER A 488 -18.18 -38.41 44.07
CA SER A 488 -18.57 -37.05 44.47
C SER A 488 -18.75 -36.90 45.99
N GLU A 489 -19.26 -37.94 46.66
CA GLU A 489 -19.38 -37.98 48.11
C GLU A 489 -18.03 -37.91 48.82
N SER A 490 -16.99 -38.56 48.27
CA SER A 490 -15.62 -38.47 48.80
C SER A 490 -15.03 -37.05 48.73
N TYR A 491 -15.54 -36.19 47.84
CA TYR A 491 -15.14 -34.80 47.67
C TYR A 491 -16.10 -33.79 48.33
N LYS A 492 -17.02 -34.23 49.20
CA LYS A 492 -18.02 -33.35 49.83
C LYS A 492 -17.42 -32.14 50.57
N HIS A 493 -16.20 -32.26 51.08
CA HIS A 493 -15.47 -31.20 51.77
C HIS A 493 -14.45 -30.45 50.88
N ASP A 494 -14.33 -30.83 49.60
CA ASP A 494 -13.45 -30.19 48.61
C ASP A 494 -14.12 -30.07 47.20
N PRO A 495 -15.06 -29.12 47.03
CA PRO A 495 -15.69 -28.88 45.73
C PRO A 495 -14.71 -28.42 44.63
N GLN A 496 -13.59 -27.81 45.01
CA GLN A 496 -12.57 -27.38 44.05
C GLN A 496 -11.79 -28.58 43.51
N GLY A 497 -11.45 -29.54 44.37
CA GLY A 497 -10.86 -30.82 43.97
C GLY A 497 -11.77 -31.63 43.06
N LEU A 498 -13.09 -31.66 43.32
CA LEU A 498 -14.05 -32.31 42.41
C LEU A 498 -14.08 -31.65 41.02
N THR A 499 -14.04 -30.31 40.97
CA THR A 499 -14.01 -29.57 39.71
C THR A 499 -12.71 -29.84 38.93
N ALA A 500 -11.57 -29.88 39.63
CA ALA A 500 -10.28 -30.22 39.03
C ALA A 500 -10.27 -31.66 38.50
N LEU A 501 -10.84 -32.61 39.25
CA LEU A 501 -11.00 -33.99 38.82
C LEU A 501 -11.86 -34.10 37.56
N MET A 502 -13.01 -33.41 37.53
CA MET A 502 -13.89 -33.35 36.37
C MET A 502 -13.16 -32.81 35.14
N ASN A 503 -12.43 -31.71 35.25
CA ASN A 503 -11.68 -31.17 34.12
C ASN A 503 -10.56 -32.12 33.66
N ARG A 504 -9.83 -32.74 34.60
CA ARG A 504 -8.75 -33.69 34.30
C ARG A 504 -9.26 -34.97 33.63
N PHE A 505 -10.49 -35.35 33.91
CA PHE A 505 -11.17 -36.50 33.30
C PHE A 505 -11.83 -36.17 31.96
N LEU A 506 -12.62 -35.09 31.88
CA LEU A 506 -13.36 -34.73 30.67
C LEU A 506 -12.45 -34.27 29.52
N THR A 507 -11.33 -33.60 29.81
CA THR A 507 -10.41 -33.08 28.78
C THR A 507 -9.87 -34.18 27.87
N PRO A 508 -9.17 -35.23 28.36
CA PRO A 508 -8.63 -36.28 27.50
C PRO A 508 -9.71 -37.06 26.75
N LEU A 509 -10.91 -37.21 27.32
CA LEU A 509 -12.04 -37.86 26.64
C LEU A 509 -12.59 -37.02 25.49
N THR A 510 -12.76 -35.72 25.72
CA THR A 510 -13.16 -34.75 24.70
C THR A 510 -12.16 -34.75 23.55
N ASP A 511 -10.86 -34.77 23.88
CA ASP A 511 -9.80 -34.83 22.90
C ASP A 511 -9.83 -36.14 22.08
N ALA A 512 -10.22 -37.28 22.66
CA ALA A 512 -10.39 -38.53 21.93
C ALA A 512 -11.54 -38.46 20.92
N ILE A 513 -12.67 -37.87 21.33
CA ILE A 513 -13.84 -37.65 20.47
C ILE A 513 -13.47 -36.73 19.31
N ILE A 514 -12.85 -35.58 19.59
CA ILE A 514 -12.48 -34.57 18.57
C ILE A 514 -11.41 -35.12 17.62
N ALA A 515 -10.41 -35.86 18.12
CA ALA A 515 -9.36 -36.47 17.30
C ALA A 515 -9.92 -37.46 16.26
N ARG A 516 -11.11 -38.02 16.55
CA ARG A 516 -11.86 -38.91 15.65
C ARG A 516 -13.05 -38.21 15.01
N LYS A 517 -12.98 -36.90 14.76
CA LYS A 517 -14.01 -36.09 14.07
C LYS A 517 -15.39 -36.06 14.76
N GLY A 518 -15.47 -36.41 16.04
CA GLY A 518 -16.70 -36.34 16.81
C GLY A 518 -17.02 -34.92 17.25
N TYR A 519 -18.31 -34.62 17.34
CA TYR A 519 -18.84 -33.37 17.90
C TYR A 519 -19.37 -33.64 19.31
N VAL A 520 -18.83 -32.96 20.32
CA VAL A 520 -19.36 -33.01 21.69
C VAL A 520 -20.55 -32.04 21.78
N ASP A 521 -21.74 -32.58 21.98
CA ASP A 521 -22.98 -31.81 22.10
C ASP A 521 -23.02 -31.08 23.45
N LYS A 522 -22.95 -31.84 24.54
CA LYS A 522 -23.01 -31.30 25.89
C LYS A 522 -22.45 -32.27 26.92
N TYR A 523 -22.07 -31.70 28.06
CA TYR A 523 -21.83 -32.42 29.30
C TYR A 523 -23.11 -32.41 30.14
N MET A 524 -23.50 -33.55 30.68
CA MET A 524 -24.68 -33.71 31.54
C MET A 524 -24.23 -34.26 32.89
N GLY A 525 -23.65 -33.41 33.73
CA GLY A 525 -22.97 -33.85 34.95
C GLY A 525 -21.65 -34.56 34.59
N ASP A 526 -21.59 -35.84 34.89
CA ASP A 526 -20.50 -36.78 34.57
C ASP A 526 -20.65 -37.47 33.21
N ALA A 527 -21.81 -37.32 32.56
CA ALA A 527 -22.05 -37.89 31.26
C ALA A 527 -21.61 -36.99 30.08
N ILE A 528 -21.10 -37.61 29.02
CA ILE A 528 -20.72 -36.97 27.75
C ILE A 528 -21.69 -37.43 26.65
N MET A 529 -22.32 -36.48 25.96
CA MET A 529 -23.08 -36.74 24.74
C MET A 529 -22.30 -36.24 23.54
N ALA A 530 -22.05 -37.12 22.57
CA ALA A 530 -21.38 -36.78 21.32
C ALA A 530 -22.01 -37.47 20.12
N PHE A 531 -21.76 -36.94 18.92
CA PHE A 531 -22.20 -37.55 17.68
C PHE A 531 -21.22 -37.31 16.53
N TRP A 532 -21.31 -38.13 15.50
CA TRP A 532 -20.50 -38.07 14.28
C TRP A 532 -21.40 -37.92 13.05
N ASN A 533 -20.80 -37.54 11.91
CA ASN A 533 -21.49 -37.20 10.66
C ASN A 533 -22.34 -35.92 10.72
N ALA A 534 -22.09 -35.04 11.68
CA ALA A 534 -22.61 -33.68 11.71
C ALA A 534 -21.72 -32.77 12.58
N PRO A 535 -21.55 -31.47 12.27
CA PRO A 535 -22.10 -30.75 11.11
C PRO A 535 -21.37 -31.07 9.78
N LEU A 536 -20.22 -31.73 9.84
CA LEU A 536 -19.44 -32.15 8.67
C LEU A 536 -19.77 -33.59 8.28
N ASP A 537 -19.78 -33.87 6.97
CA ASP A 537 -19.89 -35.23 6.44
C ASP A 537 -18.70 -36.09 6.86
N ASP A 538 -18.98 -37.28 7.37
CA ASP A 538 -17.99 -38.28 7.70
C ASP A 538 -18.51 -39.67 7.32
N ARG A 539 -18.08 -40.19 6.17
CA ARG A 539 -18.54 -41.49 5.66
C ARG A 539 -18.16 -42.69 6.54
N GLU A 540 -17.15 -42.52 7.41
CA GLU A 540 -16.69 -43.56 8.33
C GLU A 540 -17.12 -43.27 9.78
N HIS A 541 -18.19 -42.49 9.97
CA HIS A 541 -18.65 -42.03 11.27
C HIS A 541 -18.83 -43.15 12.31
N HIS A 542 -19.31 -44.32 11.89
CA HIS A 542 -19.44 -45.50 12.74
C HIS A 542 -18.09 -45.97 13.30
N LEU A 543 -17.06 -46.04 12.45
CA LEU A 543 -15.73 -46.54 12.82
C LEU A 543 -15.02 -45.51 13.69
N ASN A 544 -15.14 -44.23 13.33
CA ASN A 544 -14.58 -43.13 14.09
C ASN A 544 -15.18 -43.05 15.50
N ALA A 545 -16.50 -43.23 15.64
CA ALA A 545 -17.16 -43.28 16.93
C ALA A 545 -16.72 -44.47 17.80
N CYS A 546 -16.68 -45.68 17.23
CA CYS A 546 -16.22 -46.86 17.95
C CYS A 546 -14.75 -46.79 18.35
N THR A 547 -13.90 -46.26 17.46
CA THR A 547 -12.47 -46.06 17.76
C THR A 547 -12.28 -44.98 18.82
N ALA A 548 -13.07 -43.90 18.79
CA ALA A 548 -13.07 -42.90 19.85
C ALA A 548 -13.43 -43.50 21.21
N ALA A 549 -14.45 -44.37 21.27
CA ALA A 549 -14.82 -45.06 22.49
C ALA A 549 -13.70 -45.95 23.04
N LEU A 550 -12.95 -46.64 22.18
CA LEU A 550 -11.76 -47.40 22.59
C LEU A 550 -10.62 -46.48 23.06
N ASP A 551 -10.34 -45.41 22.31
CA ASP A 551 -9.33 -44.39 22.67
C ASP A 551 -9.68 -43.70 24.01
N MET A 552 -10.98 -43.55 24.32
CA MET A 552 -11.46 -43.03 25.61
C MET A 552 -11.12 -43.97 26.77
N LEU A 553 -11.27 -45.28 26.59
CA LEU A 553 -10.88 -46.27 27.62
C LEU A 553 -9.36 -46.24 27.86
N ASP A 554 -8.56 -46.24 26.78
CA ASP A 554 -7.09 -46.18 26.87
C ASP A 554 -6.62 -44.94 27.68
N ARG A 555 -7.24 -43.78 27.42
CA ARG A 555 -6.93 -42.53 28.14
C ARG A 555 -7.40 -42.51 29.59
N ILE A 556 -8.51 -43.18 29.90
CA ILE A 556 -8.95 -43.34 31.29
C ILE A 556 -7.96 -44.19 32.07
N ASP A 557 -7.43 -45.25 31.46
CA ASP A 557 -6.42 -46.10 32.08
C ASP A 557 -5.10 -45.35 32.33
N GLU A 558 -4.73 -44.41 31.45
CA GLU A 558 -3.63 -43.46 31.70
C GLU A 558 -3.91 -42.55 32.91
N VAL A 559 -5.08 -41.89 32.93
CA VAL A 559 -5.48 -41.00 34.03
C VAL A 559 -5.55 -41.76 35.37
N ASN A 560 -6.07 -42.98 35.36
CA ASN A 560 -6.14 -43.84 36.53
C ASN A 560 -4.76 -44.22 37.05
N ARG A 561 -3.81 -44.60 36.18
CA ARG A 561 -2.42 -44.89 36.56
C ARG A 561 -1.73 -43.69 37.19
N GLU A 562 -1.89 -42.49 36.62
CA GLU A 562 -1.33 -41.26 37.20
C GLU A 562 -1.92 -40.99 38.58
N ARG A 563 -3.25 -41.11 38.72
CA ARG A 563 -3.94 -40.86 39.99
C ARG A 563 -3.60 -41.88 41.07
N GLU A 564 -3.41 -43.14 40.70
CA GLU A 564 -2.97 -44.19 41.62
C GLU A 564 -1.57 -43.87 42.17
N GLN A 565 -0.65 -43.42 41.30
CA GLN A 565 0.68 -42.98 41.71
C GLN A 565 0.61 -41.75 42.63
N GLU A 566 -0.21 -40.76 42.31
CA GLU A 566 -0.41 -39.57 43.15
C GLU A 566 -0.99 -39.93 44.52
N ALA A 567 -1.99 -40.82 44.57
CA ALA A 567 -2.59 -41.28 45.80
C ALA A 567 -1.59 -42.03 46.69
N ALA A 568 -0.71 -42.85 46.10
CA ALA A 568 0.35 -43.56 46.80
C ALA A 568 1.36 -42.61 47.48
N HIS A 569 1.59 -41.41 46.94
CA HIS A 569 2.52 -40.41 47.49
C HIS A 569 1.82 -39.34 48.36
N GLY A 570 0.53 -39.08 48.14
CA GLY A 570 -0.21 -37.96 48.72
C GLY A 570 -1.23 -38.33 49.80
N GLY A 571 -1.49 -39.61 50.07
CA GLY A 571 -2.39 -40.05 51.14
C GLY A 571 -3.89 -39.83 50.87
N HIS A 572 -4.29 -39.66 49.61
CA HIS A 572 -5.69 -39.52 49.21
C HIS A 572 -6.30 -40.88 48.83
N VAL A 573 -7.62 -41.02 49.01
CA VAL A 573 -8.35 -42.24 48.61
C VAL A 573 -8.41 -42.33 47.09
N TYR A 574 -7.81 -43.37 46.52
CA TYR A 574 -7.90 -43.66 45.09
C TYR A 574 -9.15 -44.51 44.81
N ILE A 575 -10.05 -43.97 43.99
CA ILE A 575 -11.17 -44.71 43.40
C ILE A 575 -10.97 -44.67 41.88
N PRO A 576 -10.83 -45.83 41.22
CA PRO A 576 -10.62 -45.89 39.77
C PRO A 576 -11.85 -45.35 39.04
N LEU A 577 -11.60 -44.48 38.06
CA LEU A 577 -12.64 -43.98 37.18
C LEU A 577 -12.92 -45.05 36.12
N ASN A 578 -14.18 -45.45 35.99
CA ASN A 578 -14.61 -46.32 34.90
C ASN A 578 -15.76 -45.64 34.18
N VAL A 579 -15.93 -45.94 32.89
CA VAL A 579 -17.06 -45.41 32.11
C VAL A 579 -17.88 -46.53 31.49
N GLY A 580 -19.19 -46.30 31.39
CA GLY A 580 -20.04 -46.96 30.42
C GLY A 580 -20.10 -46.12 29.15
N ILE A 581 -20.08 -46.76 27.99
CA ILE A 581 -20.23 -46.11 26.69
C ILE A 581 -21.29 -46.87 25.87
N GLY A 582 -22.34 -46.16 25.46
CA GLY A 582 -23.37 -46.65 24.57
C GLY A 582 -23.29 -45.97 23.21
N LEU A 583 -23.21 -46.73 22.12
CA LEU A 583 -23.25 -46.18 20.75
C LEU A 583 -24.39 -46.74 19.91
N ASN A 584 -25.04 -45.88 19.13
CA ASN A 584 -26.03 -46.31 18.16
C ASN A 584 -25.96 -45.49 16.87
N THR A 585 -26.14 -46.14 15.74
CA THR A 585 -26.21 -45.51 14.41
C THR A 585 -27.64 -45.54 13.92
N GLY A 586 -28.12 -44.40 13.44
CA GLY A 586 -29.42 -44.30 12.79
C GLY A 586 -29.80 -42.87 12.45
N ILE A 587 -30.99 -42.70 11.90
CA ILE A 587 -31.49 -41.37 11.52
C ILE A 587 -31.84 -40.58 12.79
N GLY A 588 -31.38 -39.33 12.83
CA GLY A 588 -31.75 -38.32 13.82
C GLY A 588 -31.87 -36.94 13.17
N VAL A 589 -32.56 -36.02 13.85
CA VAL A 589 -32.68 -34.62 13.42
C VAL A 589 -31.60 -33.82 14.13
N VAL A 590 -30.64 -33.28 13.37
CA VAL A 590 -29.55 -32.45 13.91
C VAL A 590 -29.71 -31.00 13.48
N GLY A 591 -29.56 -30.06 14.40
CA GLY A 591 -29.69 -28.64 14.08
C GLY A 591 -29.72 -27.75 15.31
N ASN A 592 -30.13 -26.50 15.11
CA ASN A 592 -30.27 -25.54 16.20
C ASN A 592 -31.57 -25.82 16.97
N MET A 593 -31.43 -26.37 18.17
CA MET A 593 -32.54 -26.73 19.06
C MET A 593 -32.58 -25.77 20.26
N GLY A 594 -33.78 -25.50 20.79
CA GLY A 594 -33.97 -24.66 21.97
C GLY A 594 -35.03 -23.58 21.76
N SER A 595 -34.90 -22.45 22.46
CA SER A 595 -35.79 -21.31 22.32
C SER A 595 -35.18 -20.24 21.40
N GLU A 596 -35.96 -19.24 21.01
CA GLU A 596 -35.44 -18.10 20.23
C GLU A 596 -34.28 -17.37 20.94
N LEU A 597 -34.26 -17.39 22.28
CA LEU A 597 -33.25 -16.75 23.11
C LEU A 597 -32.03 -17.62 23.41
N LYS A 598 -32.17 -18.96 23.34
CA LYS A 598 -31.09 -19.91 23.63
C LYS A 598 -31.17 -21.11 22.70
N LYS A 599 -30.25 -21.14 21.73
CA LYS A 599 -30.12 -22.19 20.72
C LYS A 599 -28.83 -22.96 20.95
N ASN A 600 -28.92 -24.29 20.93
CA ASN A 600 -27.78 -25.20 20.97
C ASN A 600 -27.83 -26.10 19.73
N TYR A 601 -26.70 -26.28 19.06
CA TYR A 601 -26.59 -27.25 17.98
C TYR A 601 -26.55 -28.66 18.57
N SER A 602 -27.62 -29.44 18.39
CA SER A 602 -27.87 -30.71 19.10
C SER A 602 -28.68 -31.67 18.22
N VAL A 603 -28.73 -32.94 18.62
CA VAL A 603 -29.43 -34.01 17.89
C VAL A 603 -30.61 -34.57 18.69
N LEU A 604 -31.72 -34.87 18.01
CA LEU A 604 -32.92 -35.48 18.57
C LEU A 604 -33.36 -36.67 17.71
N GLY A 605 -33.97 -37.69 18.33
CA GLY A 605 -34.56 -38.82 17.62
C GLY A 605 -34.50 -40.12 18.41
N ASP A 606 -35.22 -41.13 17.95
CA ASP A 606 -35.26 -42.43 18.61
C ASP A 606 -33.89 -43.12 18.65
N SER A 607 -33.05 -42.89 17.63
CA SER A 607 -31.67 -43.37 17.57
C SER A 607 -30.79 -42.81 18.71
N VAL A 608 -31.06 -41.57 19.15
CA VAL A 608 -30.37 -40.91 20.27
C VAL A 608 -30.78 -41.57 21.60
N ASN A 609 -32.08 -41.80 21.77
CA ASN A 609 -32.63 -42.45 22.96
C ASN A 609 -32.11 -43.88 23.12
N LEU A 610 -31.93 -44.61 22.01
CA LEU A 610 -31.33 -45.95 22.04
C LEU A 610 -29.88 -45.90 22.53
N ALA A 611 -29.03 -45.01 22.00
CA ALA A 611 -27.64 -44.87 22.45
C ALA A 611 -27.54 -44.62 23.97
N SER A 612 -28.37 -43.73 24.52
CA SER A 612 -28.41 -43.45 25.96
C SER A 612 -28.83 -44.67 26.78
N ARG A 613 -29.77 -45.48 26.30
CA ARG A 613 -30.16 -46.72 26.98
C ARG A 613 -29.06 -47.77 26.94
N LEU A 614 -28.38 -47.92 25.81
CA LEU A 614 -27.27 -48.85 25.65
C LEU A 614 -26.13 -48.52 26.62
N GLU A 615 -25.87 -47.23 26.85
CA GLU A 615 -24.94 -46.80 27.90
C GLU A 615 -25.40 -47.35 29.25
N GLY A 616 -26.64 -47.13 29.67
CA GLY A 616 -27.14 -47.66 30.95
C GLY A 616 -27.02 -49.18 31.09
N GLN A 617 -27.15 -49.92 29.98
CA GLN A 617 -27.05 -51.38 29.93
C GLN A 617 -25.63 -51.93 30.11
N THR A 618 -24.59 -51.11 29.87
CA THR A 618 -23.18 -51.53 30.07
C THR A 618 -22.94 -52.09 31.47
N LYS A 619 -23.73 -51.66 32.48
CA LYS A 619 -23.58 -52.11 33.88
C LYS A 619 -24.06 -53.54 34.08
N GLU A 620 -25.21 -53.86 33.49
CA GLU A 620 -25.89 -55.14 33.63
C GLU A 620 -25.15 -56.24 32.86
N TYR A 621 -24.74 -55.96 31.61
CA TYR A 621 -24.02 -56.93 30.79
C TYR A 621 -22.51 -57.02 31.10
N GLY A 622 -21.96 -56.04 31.83
CA GLY A 622 -20.57 -56.09 32.31
C GLY A 622 -19.50 -55.65 31.31
N PHE A 623 -19.89 -55.12 30.14
CA PHE A 623 -18.97 -54.60 29.13
C PHE A 623 -18.93 -53.07 29.14
N PRO A 624 -17.75 -52.43 28.96
CA PRO A 624 -17.63 -50.98 29.00
C PRO A 624 -18.23 -50.29 27.77
N ILE A 625 -18.25 -50.97 26.61
CA ILE A 625 -18.79 -50.42 25.35
C ILE A 625 -19.89 -51.35 24.85
N ILE A 626 -21.12 -50.84 24.76
CA ILE A 626 -22.25 -51.53 24.13
C ILE A 626 -22.71 -50.72 22.92
N VAL A 627 -22.99 -51.42 21.81
CA VAL A 627 -23.42 -50.83 20.56
C VAL A 627 -24.68 -51.50 20.00
N GLY A 628 -25.49 -50.72 19.29
CA GLY A 628 -26.66 -51.22 18.57
C GLY A 628 -26.28 -51.97 17.29
N ALA A 629 -27.22 -52.73 16.73
CA ALA A 629 -26.99 -53.61 15.60
C ALA A 629 -26.43 -52.89 14.36
N ALA A 630 -26.98 -51.72 14.02
CA ALA A 630 -26.52 -50.93 12.87
C ALA A 630 -25.05 -50.53 12.99
N THR A 631 -24.62 -50.08 14.18
CA THR A 631 -23.22 -49.73 14.44
C THR A 631 -22.33 -50.96 14.37
N ALA A 632 -22.73 -52.07 15.02
CA ALA A 632 -21.96 -53.31 15.04
C ALA A 632 -21.73 -53.85 13.62
N MET A 633 -22.78 -53.90 12.80
CA MET A 633 -22.69 -54.40 11.43
C MET A 633 -21.79 -53.54 10.55
N ALA A 634 -21.73 -52.23 10.79
CA ALA A 634 -20.86 -51.32 10.06
C ALA A 634 -19.36 -51.46 10.40
N VAL A 635 -19.03 -52.02 11.59
CA VAL A 635 -17.63 -52.16 12.06
C VAL A 635 -17.17 -53.61 12.25
N LYS A 636 -18.02 -54.59 11.97
CA LYS A 636 -17.77 -56.03 12.20
C LYS A 636 -16.49 -56.59 11.56
N ASP A 637 -16.05 -55.99 10.45
CA ASP A 637 -14.87 -56.42 9.69
C ASP A 637 -13.58 -55.72 10.15
N ARG A 638 -13.66 -54.83 11.15
CA ARG A 638 -12.55 -53.97 11.60
C ARG A 638 -12.33 -53.98 13.12
N LEU A 639 -13.33 -54.37 13.91
CA LEU A 639 -13.29 -54.39 15.37
C LEU A 639 -13.78 -55.74 15.92
N ALA A 640 -13.27 -56.12 17.09
CA ALA A 640 -13.73 -57.30 17.80
C ALA A 640 -15.12 -57.05 18.42
N ILE A 641 -16.16 -57.63 17.81
CA ILE A 641 -17.55 -57.49 18.25
C ILE A 641 -18.13 -58.79 18.83
N LEU A 642 -18.77 -58.69 19.99
CA LEU A 642 -19.38 -59.83 20.68
C LEU A 642 -20.88 -59.59 20.84
N GLU A 643 -21.72 -60.51 20.36
CA GLU A 643 -23.18 -60.40 20.57
C GLU A 643 -23.52 -60.63 22.05
N LEU A 644 -24.38 -59.79 22.62
CA LEU A 644 -24.73 -59.86 24.05
C LEU A 644 -26.15 -60.37 24.29
N ASP A 645 -27.16 -59.77 23.64
CA ASP A 645 -28.58 -60.06 23.89
C ASP A 645 -29.51 -59.48 22.81
N PHE A 646 -30.77 -59.92 22.84
CA PHE A 646 -31.91 -59.28 22.21
C PHE A 646 -32.67 -58.47 23.26
N ILE A 647 -32.73 -57.15 23.12
CA ILE A 647 -33.46 -56.27 24.04
C ILE A 647 -34.74 -55.75 23.41
N MET A 648 -35.85 -55.76 24.15
CA MET A 648 -37.07 -55.07 23.74
C MET A 648 -37.01 -53.61 24.19
N VAL A 649 -36.92 -52.71 23.20
CA VAL A 649 -36.97 -51.27 23.46
C VAL A 649 -38.43 -50.85 23.61
N LYS A 650 -38.74 -50.14 24.70
CA LYS A 650 -40.09 -49.63 24.97
C LYS A 650 -40.60 -48.80 23.79
N GLY A 651 -41.65 -49.27 23.13
CA GLY A 651 -42.26 -48.62 21.96
C GLY A 651 -41.93 -49.24 20.60
N LYS A 652 -41.00 -50.21 20.53
CA LYS A 652 -40.72 -51.02 19.34
C LYS A 652 -41.36 -52.41 19.43
N THR A 653 -41.82 -52.94 18.31
CA THR A 653 -42.37 -54.30 18.18
C THR A 653 -41.30 -55.35 17.87
N GLU A 654 -40.17 -54.95 17.31
CA GLU A 654 -39.05 -55.82 16.98
C GLU A 654 -37.93 -55.70 18.03
N PRO A 655 -37.29 -56.81 18.43
CA PRO A 655 -36.17 -56.79 19.35
C PRO A 655 -34.93 -56.20 18.70
N GLU A 656 -34.19 -55.39 19.45
CA GLU A 656 -32.92 -54.81 19.03
C GLU A 656 -31.78 -55.71 19.51
N VAL A 657 -30.88 -56.11 18.60
CA VAL A 657 -29.68 -56.88 18.96
C VAL A 657 -28.60 -55.93 19.46
N ILE A 658 -28.00 -56.25 20.60
CA ILE A 658 -26.91 -55.47 21.17
C ILE A 658 -25.60 -56.25 21.15
N TYR A 659 -24.52 -55.52 20.93
CA TYR A 659 -23.16 -56.06 20.82
C TYR A 659 -22.23 -55.31 21.77
N ALA A 660 -21.21 -55.98 22.29
CA ALA A 660 -20.05 -55.35 22.92
C ALA A 660 -18.94 -55.14 21.90
N ILE A 661 -18.19 -54.04 22.05
CA ILE A 661 -16.89 -53.88 21.38
C ILE A 661 -15.82 -54.25 22.41
N THR A 662 -15.05 -55.30 22.13
CA THR A 662 -14.09 -55.88 23.07
C THR A 662 -12.64 -55.58 22.70
N GLY A 663 -12.39 -54.96 21.54
CA GLY A 663 -11.04 -54.58 21.13
C GLY A 663 -10.93 -54.21 19.65
N ARG A 664 -9.72 -53.83 19.26
CA ARG A 664 -9.36 -53.49 17.89
C ARG A 664 -9.10 -54.76 17.06
N GLU A 665 -8.61 -54.59 15.84
CA GLU A 665 -8.35 -55.66 14.88
C GLU A 665 -7.39 -56.74 15.42
N ASP A 666 -6.42 -56.38 16.26
CA ASP A 666 -5.51 -57.31 16.94
C ASP A 666 -6.23 -58.29 17.86
N VAL A 667 -7.24 -57.81 18.60
CA VAL A 667 -8.08 -58.64 19.48
C VAL A 667 -9.02 -59.53 18.66
N MET A 668 -9.54 -59.03 17.53
CA MET A 668 -10.49 -59.74 16.68
C MET A 668 -9.94 -61.09 16.19
N TYR A 669 -8.66 -61.16 15.86
CA TYR A 669 -8.02 -62.39 15.39
C TYR A 669 -7.38 -63.22 16.51
N SER A 670 -7.47 -62.79 17.77
CA SER A 670 -6.90 -63.53 18.89
C SER A 670 -7.67 -64.84 19.15
N GLU A 671 -6.96 -65.93 19.44
CA GLU A 671 -7.57 -67.21 19.80
C GLU A 671 -8.51 -67.07 21.02
N ARG A 672 -8.11 -66.22 21.96
CA ARG A 672 -8.91 -65.86 23.14
C ARG A 672 -10.27 -65.31 22.74
N PHE A 673 -10.32 -64.30 21.88
CA PHE A 673 -11.58 -63.69 21.47
C PHE A 673 -12.47 -64.66 20.68
N GLN A 674 -11.89 -65.46 19.79
CA GLN A 674 -12.64 -66.48 19.04
C GLN A 674 -13.29 -67.51 19.97
N LEU A 675 -12.58 -67.91 21.03
CA LEU A 675 -13.13 -68.77 22.07
C LEU A 675 -14.31 -68.10 22.81
N LEU A 676 -14.16 -66.84 23.24
CA LEU A 676 -15.24 -66.10 23.91
C LEU A 676 -16.46 -65.98 23.01
N ARG A 677 -16.26 -65.62 21.74
CA ARG A 677 -17.30 -65.50 20.75
C ARG A 677 -18.07 -66.81 20.57
N ASN A 678 -17.37 -67.93 20.43
CA ASN A 678 -18.02 -69.24 20.26
C ASN A 678 -18.81 -69.65 21.51
N LEU A 679 -18.25 -69.47 22.71
CA LEU A 679 -18.95 -69.75 23.96
C LEU A 679 -20.23 -68.91 24.10
N THR A 680 -20.17 -67.63 23.75
CA THR A 680 -21.34 -66.75 23.80
C THR A 680 -22.39 -67.14 22.76
N ILE A 681 -21.98 -67.50 21.53
CA ILE A 681 -22.91 -67.99 20.49
C ILE A 681 -23.61 -69.27 20.94
N GLU A 682 -22.87 -70.25 21.48
CA GLU A 682 -23.45 -71.51 22.00
C GLU A 682 -24.47 -71.23 23.12
N MET A 683 -24.09 -70.41 24.09
CA MET A 683 -24.96 -70.03 25.22
C MET A 683 -26.23 -69.33 24.74
N LEU A 684 -26.10 -68.32 23.86
CA LEU A 684 -27.25 -67.56 23.35
C LEU A 684 -28.16 -68.42 22.47
N ALA A 685 -27.60 -69.32 21.66
CA ALA A 685 -28.38 -70.24 20.84
C ALA A 685 -29.24 -71.18 21.71
N ALA A 686 -28.65 -71.81 22.72
CA ALA A 686 -29.35 -72.70 23.65
C ALA A 686 -30.41 -71.95 24.49
N TYR A 687 -30.07 -70.75 24.97
CA TYR A 687 -31.00 -69.89 25.70
C TYR A 687 -32.23 -69.53 24.85
N ARG A 688 -32.02 -69.15 23.58
CA ARG A 688 -33.10 -68.76 22.66
C ARG A 688 -33.94 -69.95 22.20
N SER A 689 -33.36 -71.16 22.13
CA SER A 689 -34.11 -72.39 21.84
C SER A 689 -34.84 -72.96 23.07
N ARG A 690 -34.79 -72.29 24.22
CA ARG A 690 -35.34 -72.75 25.51
C ARG A 690 -34.71 -74.04 26.03
N ASP A 691 -33.52 -74.37 25.56
CA ASP A 691 -32.73 -75.49 26.08
C ASP A 691 -31.93 -75.00 27.29
N TRP A 692 -32.63 -74.91 28.43
CA TRP A 692 -32.09 -74.37 29.67
C TRP A 692 -30.90 -75.17 30.21
N ASP A 693 -30.96 -76.49 30.05
CA ASP A 693 -29.91 -77.38 30.53
C ASP A 693 -28.63 -77.20 29.71
N GLU A 694 -28.72 -77.11 28.37
CA GLU A 694 -27.55 -76.85 27.53
C GLU A 694 -27.03 -75.43 27.73
N ALA A 695 -27.89 -74.42 27.92
CA ALA A 695 -27.46 -73.05 28.21
C ALA A 695 -26.67 -72.96 29.54
N LEU A 696 -27.15 -73.64 30.59
CA LEU A 696 -26.44 -73.74 31.88
C LEU A 696 -25.14 -74.55 31.74
N ALA A 697 -25.14 -75.61 30.93
CA ALA A 697 -23.93 -76.37 30.64
C ALA A 697 -22.88 -75.52 29.91
N ALA A 698 -23.27 -74.72 28.91
CA ALA A 698 -22.40 -73.78 28.20
C ALA A 698 -21.80 -72.73 29.15
N ILE A 699 -22.62 -72.16 30.05
CA ILE A 699 -22.16 -71.26 31.12
C ILE A 699 -21.13 -71.94 32.03
N ALA A 700 -21.40 -73.17 32.48
CA ALA A 700 -20.49 -73.92 33.34
C ALA A 700 -19.18 -74.30 32.63
N ARG A 701 -19.21 -74.60 31.32
CA ARG A 701 -18.01 -74.80 30.49
C ARG A 701 -17.20 -73.51 30.39
N GLY A 702 -17.87 -72.37 30.16
CA GLY A 702 -17.25 -71.05 30.11
C GLY A 702 -16.55 -70.68 31.42
N ARG A 703 -17.21 -70.83 32.57
CA ARG A 703 -16.64 -70.50 33.89
C ARG A 703 -15.40 -71.31 34.28
N LYS A 704 -15.17 -72.48 33.67
CA LYS A 704 -13.96 -73.30 33.89
C LYS A 704 -12.74 -72.80 33.13
N LYS A 705 -12.92 -71.90 32.14
CA LYS A 705 -11.82 -71.36 31.33
C LYS A 705 -11.40 -70.00 31.89
N ASP A 706 -10.11 -69.86 32.21
CA ASP A 706 -9.56 -68.59 32.73
C ASP A 706 -9.73 -67.43 31.75
N GLU A 707 -9.73 -67.74 30.45
CA GLU A 707 -9.89 -66.79 29.36
C GLU A 707 -11.26 -66.11 29.35
N ALA A 708 -12.28 -66.76 29.93
CA ALA A 708 -13.69 -66.34 29.94
C ALA A 708 -14.12 -65.54 31.18
N LYS A 709 -13.17 -65.07 31.99
CA LYS A 709 -13.46 -64.20 33.14
C LYS A 709 -14.23 -62.93 32.79
N GLU A 710 -14.01 -62.38 31.59
CA GLU A 710 -14.73 -61.20 31.09
C GLU A 710 -16.23 -61.46 30.89
N LEU A 711 -16.63 -62.72 30.65
CA LEU A 711 -18.03 -63.11 30.51
C LEU A 711 -18.72 -63.40 31.85
N ALA A 712 -18.02 -63.30 32.99
CA ALA A 712 -18.57 -63.71 34.29
C ALA A 712 -19.92 -63.02 34.60
N LYS A 713 -20.00 -61.69 34.44
CA LYS A 713 -21.25 -60.96 34.65
C LYS A 713 -22.35 -61.34 33.67
N LEU A 714 -21.98 -61.56 32.41
CA LEU A 714 -22.93 -62.02 31.38
C LEU A 714 -23.48 -63.40 31.74
N PHE A 715 -22.61 -64.31 32.18
CA PHE A 715 -22.99 -65.63 32.66
C PHE A 715 -23.88 -65.59 33.90
N ASP A 716 -23.57 -64.73 34.88
CA ASP A 716 -24.40 -64.53 36.07
C ASP A 716 -25.80 -64.04 35.68
N LEU A 717 -25.87 -63.06 34.78
CA LEU A 717 -27.12 -62.50 34.26
C LEU A 717 -27.98 -63.58 33.57
N TYR A 718 -27.40 -64.37 32.66
CA TYR A 718 -28.14 -65.42 31.98
C TYR A 718 -28.49 -66.58 32.90
N GLU A 719 -27.63 -66.96 33.86
CA GLU A 719 -27.97 -67.98 34.85
C GLU A 719 -29.17 -67.55 35.70
N GLU A 720 -29.20 -66.31 36.18
CA GLU A 720 -30.32 -65.77 36.95
C GLU A 720 -31.61 -65.77 36.12
N ARG A 721 -31.55 -65.31 34.87
CA ARG A 721 -32.69 -65.31 33.94
C ARG A 721 -33.19 -66.72 33.63
N ILE A 722 -32.30 -67.67 33.35
CA ILE A 722 -32.66 -69.06 33.08
C ILE A 722 -33.35 -69.67 34.30
N ARG A 723 -32.80 -69.48 35.51
CA ARG A 723 -33.42 -69.98 36.75
C ARG A 723 -34.80 -69.36 36.99
N ALA A 724 -34.98 -68.08 36.66
CA ALA A 724 -36.29 -67.42 36.72
C ALA A 724 -37.27 -68.02 35.69
N TYR A 725 -36.83 -68.30 34.47
CA TYR A 725 -37.68 -68.93 33.43
C TYR A 725 -37.98 -70.41 33.70
N GLN A 726 -37.11 -71.13 34.40
CA GLN A 726 -37.42 -72.48 34.89
C GLN A 726 -38.57 -72.47 35.91
N GLN A 727 -38.69 -71.40 36.71
CA GLN A 727 -39.80 -71.23 37.66
C GLN A 727 -41.06 -70.67 37.00
N ASN A 728 -40.91 -69.73 36.06
CA ASN A 728 -41.99 -69.09 35.32
C ASN A 728 -41.67 -69.12 33.81
N PRO A 729 -42.11 -70.15 33.07
CA PRO A 729 -41.79 -70.30 31.66
C PRO A 729 -42.26 -69.10 30.82
N PRO A 730 -41.48 -68.65 29.83
CA PRO A 730 -41.88 -67.57 28.96
C PRO A 730 -43.05 -68.01 28.04
N PRO A 731 -43.87 -67.06 27.54
CA PRO A 731 -44.98 -67.36 26.62
C PRO A 731 -44.54 -68.12 25.37
N ASP A 732 -45.46 -68.87 24.74
CA ASP A 732 -45.16 -69.66 23.53
C ASP A 732 -44.62 -68.82 22.37
N ASN A 733 -45.01 -67.56 22.27
CA ASN A 733 -44.52 -66.60 21.26
C ASN A 733 -43.27 -65.80 21.69
N TRP A 734 -42.56 -66.22 22.74
CA TRP A 734 -41.34 -65.56 23.17
C TRP A 734 -40.23 -65.68 22.12
N ASN A 735 -39.70 -64.53 21.72
CA ASN A 735 -38.72 -64.34 20.64
C ASN A 735 -37.27 -64.28 21.14
N GLY A 736 -37.01 -64.71 22.38
CA GLY A 736 -35.68 -64.67 22.99
C GLY A 736 -35.29 -63.29 23.56
N ALA A 737 -36.14 -62.27 23.42
CA ALA A 737 -35.81 -60.92 23.83
C ALA A 737 -36.15 -60.64 25.31
N HIS A 738 -35.31 -59.84 25.95
CA HIS A 738 -35.49 -59.37 27.32
C HIS A 738 -36.10 -57.97 27.35
N ALA A 739 -37.15 -57.78 28.15
CA ALA A 739 -37.78 -56.47 28.31
C ALA A 739 -36.97 -55.60 29.27
N LEU A 740 -36.49 -54.45 28.78
CA LEU A 740 -35.85 -53.46 29.64
C LEU A 740 -36.87 -52.85 30.59
N THR A 741 -36.88 -53.31 31.85
CA THR A 741 -37.80 -52.82 32.89
C THR A 741 -37.31 -51.55 33.58
N SER A 742 -36.02 -51.21 33.47
CA SER A 742 -35.44 -49.96 33.96
C SER A 742 -35.31 -48.92 32.85
N LYS A 743 -35.38 -47.64 33.25
CA LYS A 743 -35.20 -46.48 32.37
C LYS A 743 -33.76 -46.32 31.97
#